data_AF-A0A8H9TG13-F1
#
_entry.id   AF-A0A8H9TG13-F1
#
_cell.length_a   1.000
_cell.length_b   1.000
_cell.length_c   1.000
_cell.angle_alpha   90.00
_cell.angle_beta   90.00
_cell.angle_gamma   90.00
#
_symmetry.space_group_name_H-M   'P 1'
#
loop_
_entity.id
_entity.type
_entity.pdbx_description
1 polymer ?
#
loop_
_entity_poly.entity_id
_entity_poly.type
_entity_poly.pdbx_seq_one_letter_code
_entity_poly.pdbx_strand_id
1 'polypeptide(L)'
;MANKKKVVVVGNCQARPIATLLETMSNEIEITKVAIVHLLNSDQESEYRSFFEDADYIIAQLVAPNYPCEFVQTSLLEQSYGDKLVKIVNIFLLDHTPYLSGLPADWRNKKTPLGDYHFPILFEQWKKGASIKEAASLLRESYINVSYGMVNESSSLFELQTREKKVDVKISDFLLKSKERLFYTYNHPKDTLLFEYAKRILNLLGMNIEYHDGQSKGFLDKIHPFFERDLHGYKQRGVSLIYTTEELVSNFYQFYSSVSNYCENKSTEKKINRENNIFNITDFTYSQYIRYDRRKGELKKLDNSFSLEEKDAAEVGEVVFQIYSKFSIPMRYSIDNPLEGPTRFLMDNRFEITHSVVKLDNVNYILPSGSLVNDEFIIKDSIYMSLLFFHPMFHNDKTTKWKWKASKNLNTVSTSKKSGVLAICHHRFYHQYFHWFFDVLPRIWLLDKSDVEYDSIFIGNDLNKDFICSSLQALGVNQDKIVMMNNNIVDFDSVLYPTSKIIEERFVRPSLGDGVHYKGGWDPRYIKDINKAFREYNFKQSNGSGNKKIFVSRDDATHRAAVNNDELLSLVNEFGFEVFVPGDNTFAEQVNVFSNASIILGIHGAGMTNILWAKPRSSKVIEIVVDGVDDPGYRYLSEMLGLSYYYVRSRPVGNSKNGIAFDDVEVDLVALKALLLDHETDSDT
;
A
#
# COMPACT_ATOMS: atom_id res chain seq x y z
N MET A 1 44.38 38.48 -18.14
CA MET A 1 43.09 37.91 -17.71
C MET A 1 43.40 36.52 -17.19
N ALA A 2 42.96 36.16 -15.98
CA ALA A 2 43.14 34.79 -15.48
C ALA A 2 42.45 33.82 -16.47
N ASN A 3 43.10 32.69 -16.79
CA ASN A 3 42.51 31.70 -17.68
C ASN A 3 41.36 31.02 -16.93
N LYS A 4 40.12 31.29 -17.34
CA LYS A 4 38.94 30.73 -16.70
C LYS A 4 38.86 29.23 -16.93
N LYS A 5 38.30 28.50 -15.97
CA LYS A 5 37.99 27.08 -16.07
C LYS A 5 36.77 26.90 -16.95
N LYS A 6 36.92 26.11 -18.01
CA LYS A 6 35.85 25.76 -18.94
C LYS A 6 34.98 24.68 -18.32
N VAL A 7 33.69 24.98 -18.19
CA VAL A 7 32.74 24.08 -17.53
C VAL A 7 31.57 23.76 -18.45
N VAL A 8 31.24 22.47 -18.55
CA VAL A 8 30.01 21.99 -19.18
C VAL A 8 29.05 21.53 -18.10
N VAL A 9 27.79 21.96 -18.18
CA VAL A 9 26.75 21.52 -17.23
C VAL A 9 25.73 20.62 -17.94
N VAL A 10 25.56 19.40 -17.44
CA VAL A 10 24.64 18.39 -17.98
C VAL A 10 23.53 18.13 -16.98
N GLY A 11 22.27 18.25 -17.39
CA GLY A 11 21.17 17.92 -16.48
C GLY A 11 19.79 18.26 -17.01
N ASN A 12 18.80 18.24 -16.12
CA ASN A 12 17.43 18.60 -16.44
C ASN A 12 17.24 20.13 -16.48
N CYS A 13 16.01 20.62 -16.29
CA CYS A 13 15.69 22.05 -16.27
C CYS A 13 16.52 22.87 -15.26
N GLN A 14 17.12 22.24 -14.24
CA GLN A 14 17.97 22.87 -13.22
C GLN A 14 19.38 23.24 -13.74
N ALA A 15 19.85 22.63 -14.83
CA ALA A 15 21.22 22.82 -15.31
C ALA A 15 21.51 24.26 -15.77
N ARG A 16 20.55 24.93 -16.43
CA ARG A 16 20.70 26.35 -16.83
C ARG A 16 20.82 27.28 -15.61
N PRO A 17 19.93 27.23 -14.61
CA PRO A 17 20.09 27.98 -13.37
C PRO A 17 21.43 27.75 -12.67
N ILE A 18 21.85 26.48 -12.55
CA ILE A 18 23.12 26.12 -11.93
C ILE A 18 24.28 26.75 -12.71
N ALA A 19 24.31 26.61 -14.04
CA ALA A 19 25.32 27.21 -14.89
C ALA A 19 25.41 28.73 -14.71
N THR A 20 24.27 29.43 -14.75
CA THR A 20 24.24 30.89 -14.54
C THR A 20 24.75 31.28 -13.15
N LEU A 21 24.40 30.53 -12.10
CA LEU A 21 24.88 30.80 -10.75
C LEU A 21 26.38 30.58 -10.61
N LEU A 22 26.93 29.48 -11.16
CA LEU A 22 28.36 29.20 -11.15
C LEU A 22 29.18 30.33 -11.80
N GLU A 23 28.74 30.81 -12.97
CA GLU A 23 29.40 31.90 -13.70
C GLU A 23 29.24 33.27 -13.04
N THR A 24 28.12 33.49 -12.33
CA THR A 24 27.87 34.75 -11.61
C THR A 24 28.59 34.80 -10.27
N MET A 25 28.75 33.66 -9.60
CA MET A 25 29.30 33.56 -8.25
C MET A 25 30.83 33.37 -8.23
N SER A 26 31.45 33.10 -9.38
CA SER A 26 32.90 32.98 -9.48
C SER A 26 33.39 33.52 -10.83
N ASN A 27 34.29 34.49 -10.78
CA ASN A 27 34.95 35.03 -11.98
C ASN A 27 35.93 34.04 -12.63
N GLU A 28 36.21 32.90 -11.97
CA GLU A 28 37.13 31.85 -12.42
C GLU A 28 36.46 30.82 -13.34
N ILE A 29 35.13 30.85 -13.46
CA ILE A 29 34.36 29.91 -14.29
C ILE A 29 33.91 30.56 -15.60
N GLU A 30 33.98 29.78 -16.67
CA GLU A 30 33.34 30.04 -17.97
C GLU A 30 32.45 28.84 -18.33
N ILE A 31 31.14 29.07 -18.50
CA ILE A 31 30.24 28.00 -18.95
C ILE A 31 30.31 27.91 -20.47
N THR A 32 30.94 26.86 -20.99
CA THR A 32 31.11 26.69 -22.45
C THR A 32 29.89 26.04 -23.11
N LYS A 33 29.15 25.18 -22.38
CA LYS A 33 27.94 24.53 -22.88
C LYS A 33 27.02 24.10 -21.74
N VAL A 34 25.71 24.10 -22.01
CA VAL A 34 24.70 23.50 -21.14
C VAL A 34 23.91 22.45 -21.92
N ALA A 35 24.00 21.19 -21.51
CA ALA A 35 23.33 20.05 -22.12
C ALA A 35 22.05 19.71 -21.33
N ILE A 36 20.89 20.05 -21.90
CA ILE A 36 19.58 19.81 -21.26
C ILE A 36 19.03 18.46 -21.72
N VAL A 37 19.13 17.46 -20.86
CA VAL A 37 18.98 16.03 -21.23
C VAL A 37 17.66 15.70 -21.94
N HIS A 38 16.56 16.35 -21.59
CA HIS A 38 15.23 16.09 -22.19
C HIS A 38 14.97 16.85 -23.49
N LEU A 39 15.93 17.67 -23.95
CA LEU A 39 15.91 18.36 -25.24
C LEU A 39 16.93 17.75 -26.22
N LEU A 40 17.63 16.68 -25.81
CA LEU A 40 18.73 16.08 -26.57
C LEU A 40 18.36 14.70 -27.06
N ASN A 41 18.87 14.39 -28.25
CA ASN A 41 18.82 13.08 -28.88
C ASN A 41 20.26 12.61 -29.19
N SER A 42 20.49 11.29 -29.28
CA SER A 42 21.84 10.73 -29.45
C SER A 42 22.54 11.14 -30.75
N ASP A 43 21.80 11.52 -31.79
CA ASP A 43 22.33 12.04 -33.05
C ASP A 43 23.04 13.40 -32.91
N GLN A 44 22.85 14.10 -31.79
CA GLN A 44 23.50 15.37 -31.50
C GLN A 44 24.87 15.22 -30.83
N GLU A 45 25.36 14.00 -30.57
CA GLU A 45 26.62 13.76 -29.85
C GLU A 45 27.81 14.55 -30.46
N SER A 46 27.90 14.60 -31.79
CA SER A 46 28.98 15.33 -32.48
C SER A 46 28.98 16.84 -32.20
N GLU A 47 27.83 17.42 -31.87
CA GLU A 47 27.71 18.85 -31.50
C GLU A 47 28.26 19.12 -30.09
N TYR A 48 28.23 18.12 -29.20
CA TYR A 48 28.62 18.27 -27.80
C TYR A 48 30.01 17.73 -27.49
N ARG A 49 30.52 16.80 -28.30
CA ARG A 49 31.81 16.10 -28.09
C ARG A 49 32.97 17.08 -27.84
N SER A 50 33.16 18.07 -28.71
CA SER A 50 34.26 19.03 -28.57
C SER A 50 34.18 19.83 -27.27
N PHE A 51 32.98 20.17 -26.81
CA PHE A 51 32.79 20.88 -25.53
C PHE A 51 33.15 20.00 -24.33
N PHE A 52 32.84 18.70 -24.36
CA PHE A 52 33.23 17.78 -23.30
C PHE A 52 34.75 17.52 -23.28
N GLU A 53 35.36 17.37 -24.45
CA GLU A 53 36.81 17.18 -24.58
C GLU A 53 37.59 18.40 -24.07
N ASP A 54 37.14 19.62 -24.43
CA ASP A 54 37.77 20.89 -24.05
C ASP A 54 37.48 21.34 -22.61
N ALA A 55 36.53 20.71 -21.92
CA ALA A 55 36.15 21.10 -20.57
C ALA A 55 37.30 20.81 -19.56
N ASP A 56 37.46 21.71 -18.59
CA ASP A 56 38.18 21.42 -17.36
C ASP A 56 37.31 20.58 -16.41
N TYR A 57 36.00 20.89 -16.36
CA TYR A 57 35.02 20.16 -15.54
C TYR A 57 33.71 19.91 -16.28
N ILE A 58 33.14 18.72 -16.09
CA ILE A 58 31.81 18.36 -16.54
C ILE A 58 30.94 18.15 -15.30
N ILE A 59 30.03 19.08 -15.03
CA ILE A 59 29.12 19.00 -13.90
C ILE A 59 27.84 18.32 -14.38
N ALA A 60 27.63 17.07 -14.01
CA ALA A 60 26.55 16.25 -14.53
C ALA A 60 25.59 15.80 -13.42
N GLN A 61 24.30 16.03 -13.64
CA GLN A 61 23.26 15.37 -12.88
C GLN A 61 23.21 13.87 -13.19
N LEU A 62 22.69 13.06 -12.27
CA LEU A 62 22.49 11.63 -12.51
C LEU A 62 21.50 11.39 -13.66
N VAL A 63 21.94 10.62 -14.66
CA VAL A 63 21.17 10.19 -15.84
C VAL A 63 21.29 8.68 -15.95
N ALA A 64 20.15 8.00 -16.00
CA ALA A 64 20.07 6.54 -15.94
C ALA A 64 20.67 5.86 -17.19
N PRO A 65 21.21 4.63 -17.08
CA PRO A 65 21.79 3.90 -18.22
C PRO A 65 20.81 3.55 -19.34
N ASN A 66 19.51 3.59 -19.08
CA ASN A 66 18.47 3.36 -20.07
C ASN A 66 17.84 4.66 -20.61
N TYR A 67 18.47 5.81 -20.34
CA TYR A 67 17.97 7.09 -20.85
C TYR A 67 18.20 7.17 -22.37
N PRO A 68 17.21 7.64 -23.17
CA PRO A 68 17.28 7.55 -24.64
C PRO A 68 18.48 8.26 -25.29
N CYS A 69 18.97 9.34 -24.69
CA CYS A 69 20.14 10.06 -25.15
C CYS A 69 21.40 9.49 -24.48
N GLU A 70 22.18 8.70 -25.22
CA GLU A 70 23.26 7.86 -24.67
C GLU A 70 24.44 8.68 -24.16
N PHE A 71 24.93 9.64 -24.95
CA PHE A 71 26.17 10.37 -24.63
C PHE A 71 26.08 11.29 -23.38
N VAL A 72 24.88 11.46 -22.82
CA VAL A 72 24.65 12.20 -21.56
C VAL A 72 24.35 11.28 -20.36
N GLN A 73 24.33 9.96 -20.55
CA GLN A 73 24.19 9.00 -19.46
C GLN A 73 25.39 9.08 -18.52
N THR A 74 25.16 9.03 -17.21
CA THR A 74 26.25 9.22 -16.24
C THR A 74 27.33 8.15 -16.37
N SER A 75 26.96 6.90 -16.66
CA SER A 75 27.92 5.81 -16.88
C SER A 75 28.83 6.03 -18.09
N LEU A 76 28.30 6.60 -19.17
CA LEU A 76 29.05 6.85 -20.40
C LEU A 76 29.93 8.11 -20.29
N LEU A 77 29.45 9.15 -19.60
CA LEU A 77 30.26 10.30 -19.24
C LEU A 77 31.41 9.91 -18.30
N GLU A 78 31.15 9.05 -17.32
CA GLU A 78 32.18 8.56 -16.38
C GLU A 78 33.22 7.69 -17.09
N GLN A 79 32.79 6.84 -18.03
CA GLN A 79 33.69 6.04 -18.86
C GLN A 79 34.60 6.90 -19.75
N SER A 80 34.09 8.02 -20.27
CA SER A 80 34.79 8.82 -21.27
C SER A 80 35.59 10.00 -20.68
N TYR A 81 35.13 10.56 -19.55
CA TYR A 81 35.62 11.82 -18.97
C TYR A 81 35.68 11.78 -17.43
N GLY A 82 35.84 10.61 -16.83
CA GLY A 82 35.73 10.41 -15.37
C GLY A 82 36.69 11.27 -14.52
N ASP A 83 37.83 11.69 -15.07
CA ASP A 83 38.80 12.59 -14.43
C ASP A 83 38.30 14.05 -14.32
N LYS A 84 37.37 14.44 -15.18
CA LYS A 84 36.78 15.79 -15.26
C LYS A 84 35.34 15.83 -14.74
N LEU A 85 34.73 14.67 -14.49
CA LEU A 85 33.31 14.54 -14.15
C LEU A 85 33.06 14.85 -12.67
N VAL A 86 32.17 15.81 -12.42
CA VAL A 86 31.59 16.09 -11.10
C VAL A 86 30.13 15.69 -11.12
N LYS A 87 29.79 14.63 -10.39
CA LYS A 87 28.43 14.12 -10.27
C LYS A 87 27.68 14.94 -9.23
N ILE A 88 26.50 15.41 -9.61
CA ILE A 88 25.59 16.13 -8.74
C ILE A 88 24.22 15.44 -8.76
N VAL A 89 23.44 15.55 -7.68
CA VAL A 89 22.08 15.00 -7.65
C VAL A 89 21.08 15.92 -8.37
N ASN A 90 20.10 15.36 -9.06
CA ASN A 90 18.94 16.14 -9.47
C ASN A 90 18.07 16.43 -8.24
N ILE A 91 17.79 17.69 -7.94
CA ILE A 91 17.06 18.03 -6.72
C ILE A 91 15.55 17.81 -6.95
N PHE A 92 15.00 16.73 -6.41
CA PHE A 92 13.57 16.41 -6.47
C PHE A 92 13.04 16.14 -5.06
N LEU A 93 11.90 16.72 -4.69
CA LEU A 93 11.23 16.55 -3.40
C LEU A 93 9.71 16.64 -3.60
N LEU A 94 8.99 15.53 -3.45
CA LEU A 94 7.54 15.47 -3.74
C LEU A 94 6.69 16.14 -2.66
N ASP A 95 7.19 16.19 -1.43
CA ASP A 95 6.42 16.50 -0.21
C ASP A 95 5.79 17.90 -0.24
N HIS A 96 6.40 18.86 -0.96
CA HIS A 96 5.85 20.20 -1.10
C HIS A 96 4.72 20.34 -2.14
N THR A 97 4.60 19.38 -3.08
CA THR A 97 3.56 19.36 -4.12
C THR A 97 3.14 17.93 -4.49
N PRO A 98 2.66 17.10 -3.56
CA PRO A 98 2.37 15.68 -3.80
C PRO A 98 1.19 15.45 -4.76
N TYR A 99 0.39 16.51 -5.00
CA TYR A 99 -0.75 16.52 -5.91
C TYR A 99 -0.39 16.87 -7.36
N LEU A 100 0.88 17.22 -7.65
CA LEU A 100 1.35 17.50 -9.02
C LEU A 100 2.11 16.29 -9.56
N SER A 101 1.95 16.03 -10.85
CA SER A 101 2.80 15.08 -11.57
C SER A 101 3.08 15.57 -12.99
N GLY A 102 4.08 14.99 -13.65
CA GLY A 102 4.27 15.18 -15.10
C GLY A 102 3.22 14.43 -15.91
N LEU A 103 3.00 14.86 -17.15
CA LEU A 103 2.05 14.19 -18.05
C LEU A 103 2.43 12.71 -18.34
N PRO A 104 1.44 11.85 -18.62
CA PRO A 104 1.68 10.51 -19.15
C PRO A 104 2.59 10.54 -20.38
N ALA A 105 3.38 9.48 -20.60
CA ALA A 105 4.40 9.42 -21.65
C ALA A 105 3.90 9.87 -23.03
N ASP A 106 2.70 9.44 -23.41
CA ASP A 106 2.07 9.75 -24.70
C ASP A 106 1.76 11.24 -24.88
N TRP A 107 1.68 12.00 -23.78
CA TRP A 107 1.29 13.41 -23.76
C TRP A 107 2.40 14.34 -23.32
N ARG A 108 3.60 13.82 -22.99
CA ARG A 108 4.74 14.63 -22.48
C ARG A 108 5.17 15.78 -23.39
N ASN A 109 4.86 15.71 -24.69
CA ASN A 109 5.16 16.77 -25.66
C ASN A 109 4.07 17.85 -25.73
N LYS A 110 3.03 17.80 -24.89
CA LYS A 110 1.93 18.77 -24.84
C LYS A 110 2.07 19.66 -23.62
N LYS A 111 1.65 20.92 -23.72
CA LYS A 111 1.64 21.87 -22.61
C LYS A 111 0.26 21.94 -21.98
N THR A 112 0.21 21.78 -20.66
CA THR A 112 -1.00 21.94 -19.84
C THR A 112 -1.21 23.41 -19.47
N PRO A 113 -2.34 23.76 -18.83
CA PRO A 113 -2.53 25.07 -18.20
C PRO A 113 -1.45 25.46 -17.16
N LEU A 114 -0.70 24.49 -16.63
CA LEU A 114 0.43 24.70 -15.70
C LEU A 114 1.76 24.25 -16.31
N GLY A 115 1.95 24.40 -17.62
CA GLY A 115 3.19 24.04 -18.30
C GLY A 115 3.33 22.54 -18.50
N ASP A 116 4.26 21.90 -17.78
CA ASP A 116 4.53 20.46 -17.89
C ASP A 116 3.81 19.62 -16.82
N TYR A 117 3.08 20.29 -15.93
CA TYR A 117 2.48 19.68 -14.76
C TYR A 117 0.98 19.53 -14.93
N HIS A 118 0.44 18.45 -14.36
CA HIS A 118 -0.99 18.29 -14.23
C HIS A 118 -1.32 17.72 -12.86
N PHE A 119 -2.60 17.83 -12.50
CA PHE A 119 -3.13 17.21 -11.29
C PHE A 119 -3.68 15.83 -11.64
N PRO A 120 -3.09 14.72 -11.14
CA PRO A 120 -3.62 13.37 -11.34
C PRO A 120 -5.08 13.26 -10.91
N ILE A 121 -5.45 13.93 -9.81
CA ILE A 121 -6.83 13.96 -9.32
C ILE A 121 -7.77 14.57 -10.37
N LEU A 122 -7.42 15.69 -11.00
CA LEU A 122 -8.25 16.30 -12.04
C LEU A 122 -8.34 15.43 -13.28
N PHE A 123 -7.26 14.75 -13.65
CA PHE A 123 -7.28 13.80 -14.76
C PHE A 123 -8.24 12.63 -14.50
N GLU A 124 -8.21 12.10 -13.29
CA GLU A 124 -9.12 11.04 -12.85
C GLU A 124 -10.58 11.52 -12.74
N GLN A 125 -10.81 12.75 -12.30
CA GLN A 125 -12.16 13.34 -12.25
C GLN A 125 -12.72 13.65 -13.64
N TRP A 126 -11.89 14.18 -14.56
CA TRP A 126 -12.26 14.37 -15.96
C TRP A 126 -12.66 13.05 -16.61
N LYS A 127 -11.85 12.00 -16.43
CA LYS A 127 -12.18 10.64 -16.90
C LYS A 127 -13.49 10.09 -16.34
N LYS A 128 -13.86 10.47 -15.11
CA LYS A 128 -15.12 10.10 -14.46
C LYS A 128 -16.31 10.94 -14.95
N GLY A 129 -16.09 11.99 -15.75
CA GLY A 129 -17.12 12.94 -16.14
C GLY A 129 -17.63 13.80 -14.99
N ALA A 130 -16.86 13.92 -13.90
CA ALA A 130 -17.25 14.75 -12.75
C ALA A 130 -17.38 16.22 -13.18
N SER A 131 -18.33 16.96 -12.60
CA SER A 131 -18.48 18.38 -12.89
C SER A 131 -17.25 19.18 -12.47
N ILE A 132 -17.06 20.36 -13.08
CA ILE A 132 -15.98 21.29 -12.72
C ILE A 132 -16.00 21.61 -11.21
N LYS A 133 -17.20 21.77 -10.63
CA LYS A 133 -17.38 22.08 -9.19
C LYS A 133 -16.95 20.93 -8.28
N GLU A 134 -17.34 19.70 -8.60
CA GLU A 134 -16.93 18.52 -7.81
C GLU A 134 -15.43 18.31 -7.86
N ALA A 135 -14.83 18.43 -9.04
CA ALA A 135 -13.39 18.31 -9.21
C ALA A 135 -12.61 19.46 -8.53
N ALA A 136 -13.16 20.68 -8.52
CA ALA A 136 -12.60 21.80 -7.77
C ALA A 136 -12.65 21.57 -6.25
N SER A 137 -13.75 21.03 -5.71
CA SER A 137 -13.87 20.69 -4.28
C SER A 137 -12.84 19.63 -3.87
N LEU A 138 -12.73 18.55 -4.63
CA LEU A 138 -11.78 17.47 -4.35
C LEU A 138 -10.33 17.91 -4.47
N LEU A 139 -10.03 18.81 -5.41
CA LEU A 139 -8.69 19.39 -5.53
C LEU A 139 -8.35 20.26 -4.31
N ARG A 140 -9.32 21.04 -3.80
CA ARG A 140 -9.17 21.82 -2.56
C ARG A 140 -8.93 20.92 -1.35
N GLU A 141 -9.73 19.86 -1.19
CA GLU A 141 -9.59 18.89 -0.08
C GLU A 141 -8.24 18.18 -0.10
N SER A 142 -7.80 17.72 -1.27
CA SER A 142 -6.48 17.08 -1.45
C SER A 142 -5.34 17.99 -0.99
N TYR A 143 -5.41 19.29 -1.29
CA TYR A 143 -4.42 20.26 -0.84
C TYR A 143 -4.50 20.55 0.67
N ILE A 144 -5.72 20.69 1.22
CA ILE A 144 -5.94 20.93 2.65
C ILE A 144 -5.30 19.80 3.47
N ASN A 145 -5.56 18.55 3.09
CA ASN A 145 -5.02 17.38 3.78
C ASN A 145 -3.48 17.35 3.75
N VAL A 146 -2.86 17.78 2.65
CA VAL A 146 -1.40 17.93 2.53
C VAL A 146 -0.87 19.05 3.42
N SER A 147 -1.56 20.20 3.47
CA SER A 147 -1.12 21.38 4.23
C SER A 147 -1.22 21.19 5.74
N TYR A 148 -2.07 20.26 6.20
CA TYR A 148 -2.16 19.85 7.61
C TYR A 148 -1.22 18.67 7.97
N GLY A 149 -0.23 18.35 7.13
CA GLY A 149 0.82 17.38 7.46
C GLY A 149 0.41 15.91 7.32
N MET A 150 -0.64 15.59 6.56
CA MET A 150 -1.11 14.21 6.37
C MET A 150 -0.36 13.44 5.25
N VAL A 151 0.79 13.95 4.77
CA VAL A 151 1.64 13.28 3.77
C VAL A 151 3.04 13.08 4.33
N ASN A 152 3.58 11.86 4.18
CA ASN A 152 4.89 11.44 4.66
C ASN A 152 6.04 12.28 4.07
N GLU A 153 6.43 13.35 4.77
CA GLU A 153 7.64 14.15 4.49
C GLU A 153 8.94 13.31 4.52
N SER A 154 8.89 12.08 5.04
CA SER A 154 10.03 11.18 5.21
C SER A 154 10.42 10.40 3.95
N SER A 155 9.51 10.19 3.00
CA SER A 155 9.75 9.25 1.87
C SER A 155 10.55 9.85 0.71
N SER A 156 10.27 11.10 0.30
CA SER A 156 10.93 11.72 -0.85
C SER A 156 12.31 12.30 -0.50
N LEU A 157 12.49 12.75 0.75
CA LEU A 157 13.79 13.15 1.28
C LEU A 157 14.74 11.95 1.41
N PHE A 158 14.25 10.79 1.86
CA PHE A 158 15.06 9.57 1.93
C PHE A 158 15.50 9.07 0.54
N GLU A 159 14.62 9.19 -0.46
CA GLU A 159 14.95 8.90 -1.85
C GLU A 159 16.05 9.85 -2.38
N LEU A 160 15.97 11.15 -2.08
CA LEU A 160 17.03 12.12 -2.38
C LEU A 160 18.36 11.75 -1.70
N GLN A 161 18.34 11.44 -0.40
CA GLN A 161 19.52 11.00 0.36
C GLN A 161 20.13 9.72 -0.21
N THR A 162 19.32 8.82 -0.75
CA THR A 162 19.78 7.59 -1.41
C THR A 162 20.50 7.90 -2.72
N ARG A 163 19.97 8.83 -3.54
CA ARG A 163 20.65 9.31 -4.75
C ARG A 163 21.94 10.06 -4.42
N GLU A 164 21.96 10.78 -3.31
CA GLU A 164 23.16 11.50 -2.84
C GLU A 164 24.33 10.59 -2.48
N LYS A 165 24.12 9.29 -2.23
CA LYS A 165 25.21 8.32 -2.04
C LYS A 165 26.06 8.12 -3.29
N LYS A 166 25.59 8.54 -4.47
CA LYS A 166 26.22 8.30 -5.78
C LYS A 166 26.84 9.56 -6.41
N VAL A 167 26.89 10.68 -5.68
CA VAL A 167 27.29 11.98 -6.21
C VAL A 167 28.32 12.65 -5.31
N ASP A 168 29.03 13.63 -5.86
CA ASP A 168 30.11 14.34 -5.17
C ASP A 168 29.59 15.53 -4.36
N VAL A 169 28.45 16.11 -4.77
CA VAL A 169 27.82 17.25 -4.08
C VAL A 169 26.44 16.87 -3.54
N LYS A 170 26.29 16.96 -2.21
CA LYS A 170 25.05 16.69 -1.47
C LYS A 170 24.38 17.99 -1.03
N ILE A 171 23.07 17.98 -0.81
CA ILE A 171 22.26 19.15 -0.45
C ILE A 171 21.13 18.85 0.55
N SER A 172 20.81 17.58 0.81
CA SER A 172 19.68 17.18 1.67
C SER A 172 19.78 17.70 3.11
N ASP A 173 20.97 17.90 3.66
CA ASP A 173 21.20 18.48 4.99
C ASP A 173 20.77 19.96 5.07
N PHE A 174 20.86 20.70 3.97
CA PHE A 174 20.36 22.08 3.90
C PHE A 174 18.83 22.12 3.91
N LEU A 175 18.20 21.15 3.23
CA LEU A 175 16.74 20.99 3.27
C LEU A 175 16.24 20.71 4.68
N LEU A 176 16.90 19.79 5.41
CA LEU A 176 16.56 19.41 6.78
C LEU A 176 16.62 20.56 7.78
N LYS A 177 17.51 21.54 7.55
CA LYS A 177 17.70 22.70 8.44
C LYS A 177 16.77 23.87 8.11
N SER A 178 16.13 23.87 6.94
CA SER A 178 15.29 24.97 6.49
C SER A 178 13.90 24.89 7.11
N LYS A 179 13.47 25.99 7.73
CA LYS A 179 12.07 26.16 8.19
C LYS A 179 11.16 26.71 7.10
N GLU A 180 11.71 27.10 5.95
CA GLU A 180 10.97 27.64 4.82
C GLU A 180 10.79 26.59 3.72
N ARG A 181 9.66 26.65 3.01
CA ARG A 181 9.45 25.86 1.78
C ARG A 181 10.47 26.26 0.71
N LEU A 182 11.33 25.34 0.29
CA LEU A 182 12.41 25.58 -0.67
C LEU A 182 12.11 25.16 -2.12
N PHE A 183 10.86 24.80 -2.44
CA PHE A 183 10.46 24.37 -3.78
C PHE A 183 9.19 25.07 -4.27
N TYR A 184 9.16 25.41 -5.57
CA TYR A 184 7.96 25.84 -6.28
C TYR A 184 7.11 24.63 -6.72
N THR A 185 7.76 23.62 -7.32
CA THR A 185 7.20 22.29 -7.63
C THR A 185 8.16 21.21 -7.18
N TYR A 186 7.77 19.94 -7.24
CA TYR A 186 8.59 18.81 -6.80
C TYR A 186 9.98 18.70 -7.43
N ASN A 187 10.25 19.43 -8.51
CA ASN A 187 11.51 19.45 -9.26
C ASN A 187 12.02 20.87 -9.57
N HIS A 188 11.31 21.93 -9.15
CA HIS A 188 11.74 23.31 -9.31
C HIS A 188 12.10 23.92 -7.95
N PRO A 189 13.38 23.81 -7.51
CA PRO A 189 13.86 24.46 -6.29
C PRO A 189 13.81 25.99 -6.38
N LYS A 190 13.68 26.66 -5.23
CA LYS A 190 13.81 28.12 -5.11
C LYS A 190 15.27 28.56 -5.33
N ASP A 191 15.44 29.83 -5.69
CA ASP A 191 16.75 30.44 -5.91
C ASP A 191 17.70 30.27 -4.70
N THR A 192 17.17 30.29 -3.47
CA THR A 192 17.93 30.09 -2.23
C THR A 192 18.60 28.72 -2.17
N LEU A 193 17.89 27.66 -2.54
CA LEU A 193 18.41 26.30 -2.57
C LEU A 193 19.41 26.10 -3.73
N LEU A 194 19.13 26.69 -4.88
CA LEU A 194 20.04 26.67 -6.03
C LEU A 194 21.35 27.41 -5.74
N PHE A 195 21.29 28.53 -5.03
CA PHE A 195 22.47 29.30 -4.62
C PHE A 195 23.36 28.49 -3.69
N GLU A 196 22.78 27.87 -2.65
CA GLU A 196 23.54 26.98 -1.76
C GLU A 196 24.14 25.80 -2.54
N TYR A 197 23.40 25.25 -3.51
CA TYR A 197 23.91 24.14 -4.30
C TYR A 197 25.08 24.55 -5.20
N ALA A 198 24.99 25.70 -5.89
CA ALA A 198 26.08 26.27 -6.67
C ALA A 198 27.31 26.58 -5.79
N LYS A 199 27.08 27.14 -4.59
CA LYS A 199 28.15 27.40 -3.60
C LYS A 199 28.92 26.12 -3.25
N ARG A 200 28.21 25.02 -2.99
CA ARG A 200 28.84 23.72 -2.66
C ARG A 200 29.63 23.14 -3.83
N ILE A 201 29.11 23.30 -5.06
CA ILE A 201 29.84 22.92 -6.27
C ILE A 201 31.14 23.73 -6.40
N LEU A 202 31.08 25.06 -6.26
CA LEU A 202 32.28 25.92 -6.32
C LEU A 202 33.31 25.56 -5.25
N ASN A 203 32.87 25.28 -4.02
CA ASN A 203 33.74 24.83 -2.94
C ASN A 203 34.42 23.50 -3.26
N LEU A 204 33.69 22.53 -3.84
CA LEU A 204 34.27 21.25 -4.27
C LEU A 204 35.34 21.46 -5.35
N LEU A 205 35.11 22.39 -6.28
CA LEU A 205 36.06 22.75 -7.34
C LEU A 205 37.25 23.58 -6.84
N GLY A 206 37.22 24.07 -5.60
CA GLY A 206 38.24 24.96 -5.05
C GLY A 206 38.24 26.37 -5.64
N MET A 207 37.10 26.84 -6.15
CA MET A 207 36.96 28.17 -6.77
C MET A 207 36.62 29.24 -5.73
N ASN A 208 37.11 30.47 -5.92
CA ASN A 208 36.72 31.60 -5.08
C ASN A 208 35.27 31.99 -5.36
N ILE A 209 34.55 32.28 -4.28
CA ILE A 209 33.15 32.68 -4.32
C ILE A 209 33.06 34.18 -4.07
N GLU A 210 32.65 34.94 -5.09
CA GLU A 210 32.39 36.37 -4.99
C GLU A 210 30.92 36.56 -4.57
N TYR A 211 30.70 36.98 -3.33
CA TYR A 211 29.35 37.17 -2.81
C TYR A 211 28.71 38.41 -3.44
N HIS A 212 27.84 38.19 -4.42
CA HIS A 212 26.89 39.19 -4.87
C HIS A 212 25.54 38.86 -4.27
N ASP A 213 24.99 39.80 -3.48
CA ASP A 213 23.67 39.69 -2.87
C ASP A 213 22.63 39.56 -3.99
N GLY A 214 22.32 38.32 -4.35
CA GLY A 214 21.60 37.98 -5.56
C GLY A 214 20.14 38.35 -5.39
N GLN A 215 19.71 39.47 -5.98
CA GLN A 215 18.29 39.70 -6.20
C GLN A 215 17.69 38.44 -6.85
N SER A 216 16.60 37.92 -6.28
CA SER A 216 15.92 36.72 -6.81
C SER A 216 15.59 36.94 -8.29
N LYS A 217 16.31 36.24 -9.17
CA LYS A 217 16.07 36.29 -10.62
C LYS A 217 14.88 35.41 -11.03
N GLY A 218 14.43 34.50 -10.17
CA GLY A 218 13.34 33.56 -10.46
C GLY A 218 13.70 32.62 -11.60
N PHE A 219 14.75 31.82 -11.41
CA PHE A 219 15.37 31.05 -12.49
C PHE A 219 14.50 29.93 -13.06
N LEU A 220 13.59 29.37 -12.24
CA LEU A 220 12.69 28.29 -12.60
C LEU A 220 11.23 28.74 -12.52
N ASP A 221 10.39 28.14 -13.37
CA ASP A 221 8.97 28.47 -13.46
C ASP A 221 8.31 28.28 -12.10
N LYS A 222 7.52 29.29 -11.70
CA LYS A 222 6.84 29.34 -10.41
C LYS A 222 5.39 28.93 -10.62
N ILE A 223 5.02 27.77 -10.08
CA ILE A 223 3.62 27.42 -9.85
C ILE A 223 3.31 27.88 -8.43
N HIS A 224 2.28 28.71 -8.32
CA HIS A 224 1.74 29.22 -7.08
C HIS A 224 0.39 28.53 -6.83
N PRO A 225 0.38 27.30 -6.29
CA PRO A 225 -0.87 26.71 -5.83
C PRO A 225 -1.18 27.33 -4.46
N PHE A 226 -1.99 28.38 -4.44
CA PHE A 226 -2.57 28.89 -3.20
C PHE A 226 -4.00 28.37 -3.15
N PHE A 227 -4.34 27.57 -2.15
CA PHE A 227 -5.75 27.24 -1.85
C PHE A 227 -6.27 27.94 -0.60
N GLU A 228 -5.45 28.77 0.06
CA GLU A 228 -5.93 29.71 1.09
C GLU A 228 -6.67 30.93 0.49
N ARG A 229 -6.44 31.20 -0.79
CA ARG A 229 -7.10 32.22 -1.60
C ARG A 229 -7.42 31.51 -2.92
N ASP A 230 -8.67 31.48 -3.37
CA ASP A 230 -9.15 30.72 -4.54
C ASP A 230 -8.53 31.21 -5.89
N LEU A 231 -7.21 31.22 -5.99
CA LEU A 231 -6.42 31.81 -7.06
C LEU A 231 -5.10 31.03 -7.23
N HIS A 232 -4.95 30.41 -8.40
CA HIS A 232 -3.80 29.62 -8.83
C HIS A 232 -3.01 30.39 -9.86
N GLY A 233 -1.73 30.62 -9.57
CA GLY A 233 -0.84 31.37 -10.45
C GLY A 233 0.16 30.46 -11.17
N TYR A 234 0.34 30.67 -12.47
CA TYR A 234 1.49 30.16 -13.21
C TYR A 234 2.27 31.33 -13.79
N LYS A 235 3.54 31.46 -13.39
CA LYS A 235 4.44 32.46 -13.97
C LYS A 235 5.51 31.77 -14.79
N GLN A 236 5.49 32.02 -16.09
CA GLN A 236 6.50 31.55 -17.04
C GLN A 236 7.04 32.73 -17.83
N ARG A 237 8.37 32.87 -17.85
CA ARG A 237 9.09 33.89 -18.66
C ARG A 237 8.55 35.31 -18.51
N GLY A 238 8.15 35.70 -17.30
CA GLY A 238 7.67 37.05 -16.99
C GLY A 238 6.16 37.27 -17.15
N VAL A 239 5.43 36.34 -17.77
CA VAL A 239 3.96 36.39 -17.89
C VAL A 239 3.33 35.65 -16.72
N SER A 240 2.44 36.32 -15.98
CA SER A 240 1.66 35.72 -14.89
C SER A 240 0.24 35.44 -15.35
N LEU A 241 -0.17 34.17 -15.32
CA LEU A 241 -1.55 33.73 -15.53
C LEU A 241 -2.15 33.38 -14.17
N ILE A 242 -3.38 33.83 -13.90
CA ILE A 242 -4.09 33.59 -12.64
C ILE A 242 -5.45 32.97 -12.98
N TYR A 243 -5.80 31.88 -12.29
CA TYR A 243 -7.06 31.16 -12.46
C TYR A 243 -7.73 30.95 -11.10
N THR A 244 -9.05 31.07 -11.02
CA THR A 244 -9.79 30.45 -9.90
C THR A 244 -9.65 28.93 -9.94
N THR A 245 -9.98 28.22 -8.84
CA THR A 245 -9.92 26.75 -8.85
C THR A 245 -10.83 26.16 -9.94
N GLU A 246 -12.04 26.69 -10.10
CA GLU A 246 -12.97 26.20 -11.12
C GLU A 246 -12.49 26.50 -12.55
N GLU A 247 -11.94 27.69 -12.81
CA GLU A 247 -11.34 28.02 -14.12
C GLU A 247 -10.16 27.11 -14.45
N LEU A 248 -9.31 26.83 -13.46
CA LEU A 248 -8.18 25.93 -13.63
C LEU A 248 -8.65 24.51 -13.97
N VAL A 249 -9.65 24.00 -13.25
CA VAL A 249 -10.27 22.69 -13.52
C VAL A 249 -10.87 22.65 -14.93
N SER A 250 -11.63 23.68 -15.31
CA SER A 250 -12.21 23.82 -16.63
C SER A 250 -11.14 23.75 -17.74
N ASN A 251 -10.05 24.50 -17.57
CA ASN A 251 -8.95 24.53 -18.54
C ASN A 251 -8.22 23.17 -18.63
N PHE A 252 -8.04 22.47 -17.51
CA PHE A 252 -7.47 21.11 -17.53
C PHE A 252 -8.39 20.11 -18.23
N TYR A 253 -9.70 20.21 -18.00
CA TYR A 253 -10.69 19.36 -18.67
C TYR A 253 -10.69 19.59 -20.19
N GLN A 254 -10.65 20.84 -20.63
CA GLN A 254 -10.52 21.19 -22.05
C GLN A 254 -9.21 20.65 -22.63
N PHE A 255 -8.10 20.79 -21.91
CA PHE A 255 -6.81 20.23 -22.30
C PHE A 255 -6.91 18.71 -22.49
N TYR A 256 -7.43 17.96 -21.51
CA TYR A 256 -7.56 16.50 -21.58
C TYR A 256 -8.46 16.05 -22.75
N SER A 257 -9.57 16.77 -23.00
CA SER A 257 -10.41 16.54 -24.17
C SER A 257 -9.68 16.80 -25.50
N SER A 258 -8.82 17.82 -25.56
CA SER A 258 -8.06 18.13 -26.78
C SER A 258 -7.01 17.06 -27.12
N VAL A 259 -6.32 16.50 -26.11
CA VAL A 259 -5.27 15.51 -26.31
C VAL A 259 -5.80 14.08 -26.47
N SER A 260 -6.99 13.78 -25.93
CA SER A 260 -7.68 12.51 -26.17
C SER A 260 -8.17 12.39 -27.61
N ASN A 261 -8.78 13.44 -28.17
CA ASN A 261 -9.14 13.49 -29.60
C ASN A 261 -7.92 13.38 -30.52
N TYR A 262 -6.76 13.90 -30.09
CA TYR A 262 -5.49 13.74 -30.81
C TYR A 262 -4.97 12.29 -30.81
N CYS A 263 -5.27 11.50 -29.77
CA CYS A 263 -4.90 10.08 -29.68
C CYS A 263 -5.87 9.19 -30.49
N GLU A 264 -7.16 9.52 -30.54
CA GLU A 264 -8.14 8.83 -31.40
C GLU A 264 -7.74 8.94 -32.88
N ASN A 265 -7.27 10.11 -33.33
CA ASN A 265 -6.80 10.32 -34.70
C ASN A 265 -5.47 9.64 -35.06
N LYS A 266 -4.66 9.21 -34.08
CA LYS A 266 -3.45 8.39 -34.32
C LYS A 266 -3.76 6.89 -34.38
N SER A 267 -4.92 6.46 -33.89
CA SER A 267 -5.31 5.05 -33.81
C SER A 267 -5.98 4.50 -35.09
N THR A 268 -6.20 5.35 -36.11
CA THR A 268 -6.82 4.97 -37.39
C THR A 268 -5.86 4.42 -38.44
N GLU A 269 -4.55 4.42 -38.21
CA GLU A 269 -3.55 3.78 -39.08
C GLU A 269 -2.98 2.49 -38.46
N LYS A 270 -3.84 1.49 -38.25
CA LYS A 270 -3.48 0.06 -38.30
C LYS A 270 -4.75 -0.79 -38.27
N LYS A 271 -5.36 -0.95 -39.44
CA LYS A 271 -6.34 -2.01 -39.69
C LYS A 271 -5.59 -3.35 -39.73
N ILE A 272 -5.79 -4.18 -38.71
CA ILE A 272 -5.59 -5.62 -38.81
C ILE A 272 -6.95 -6.27 -38.51
N ASN A 273 -7.43 -7.06 -39.47
CA ASN A 273 -8.61 -7.90 -39.39
C ASN A 273 -8.60 -8.73 -38.10
N ARG A 274 -9.71 -8.74 -37.36
CA ARG A 274 -10.04 -9.83 -36.45
C ARG A 274 -11.51 -10.20 -36.59
N GLU A 275 -11.70 -11.38 -37.14
CA GLU A 275 -12.95 -12.12 -37.19
C GLU A 275 -13.41 -12.50 -35.78
N ASN A 276 -14.71 -12.73 -35.67
CA ASN A 276 -15.44 -13.12 -34.47
C ASN A 276 -14.85 -14.37 -33.79
N ASN A 277 -14.30 -14.20 -32.58
CA ASN A 277 -14.14 -15.30 -31.64
C ASN A 277 -15.14 -15.11 -30.51
N ILE A 278 -16.19 -15.93 -30.52
CA ILE A 278 -17.05 -16.18 -29.36
C ILE A 278 -16.24 -17.08 -28.43
N PHE A 279 -15.76 -16.55 -27.31
CA PHE A 279 -15.07 -17.34 -26.30
C PHE A 279 -16.07 -18.20 -25.52
N ASN A 280 -15.83 -19.51 -25.43
CA ASN A 280 -16.59 -20.41 -24.56
C ASN A 280 -16.16 -20.21 -23.09
N ILE A 281 -17.13 -19.99 -22.21
CA ILE A 281 -16.99 -19.51 -20.83
C ILE A 281 -16.53 -20.61 -19.85
N THR A 282 -16.54 -21.88 -20.26
CA THR A 282 -16.19 -23.04 -19.43
C THR A 282 -14.70 -23.14 -19.07
N ASP A 283 -13.85 -22.29 -19.64
CA ASP A 283 -12.39 -22.41 -19.54
C ASP A 283 -11.75 -21.49 -18.47
N PHE A 284 -12.55 -20.71 -17.72
CA PHE A 284 -12.01 -19.82 -16.69
C PHE A 284 -11.83 -20.52 -15.33
N THR A 285 -10.58 -20.79 -14.98
CA THR A 285 -10.14 -21.32 -13.70
C THR A 285 -10.05 -20.23 -12.62
N TYR A 286 -10.19 -20.60 -11.35
CA TYR A 286 -9.99 -19.70 -10.19
C TYR A 286 -8.66 -18.94 -10.24
N SER A 287 -7.60 -19.58 -10.75
CA SER A 287 -6.28 -18.98 -10.99
C SER A 287 -6.25 -17.88 -12.06
N GLN A 288 -7.20 -17.88 -13.01
CA GLN A 288 -7.30 -16.87 -14.07
C GLN A 288 -8.05 -15.61 -13.62
N TYR A 289 -8.86 -15.66 -12.55
CA TYR A 289 -9.46 -14.44 -11.96
C TYR A 289 -8.38 -13.43 -11.52
N ILE A 290 -7.28 -13.92 -10.96
CA ILE A 290 -6.21 -13.07 -10.39
C ILE A 290 -5.40 -12.33 -11.48
N ARG A 291 -5.44 -12.83 -12.73
CA ARG A 291 -4.61 -12.32 -13.85
C ARG A 291 -5.41 -11.62 -14.95
N TYR A 292 -6.72 -11.44 -14.78
CA TYR A 292 -7.55 -10.81 -15.80
C TYR A 292 -7.29 -9.30 -15.88
N ASP A 293 -6.43 -8.89 -16.81
CA ASP A 293 -6.11 -7.49 -17.07
C ASP A 293 -7.22 -6.81 -17.87
N ARG A 294 -8.16 -6.18 -17.15
CA ARG A 294 -9.25 -5.38 -17.75
C ARG A 294 -8.74 -4.24 -18.65
N ARG A 295 -7.45 -3.87 -18.59
CA ARG A 295 -6.83 -2.81 -19.43
C ARG A 295 -6.48 -3.29 -20.85
N LYS A 296 -6.42 -4.60 -21.10
CA LYS A 296 -6.09 -5.17 -22.42
C LYS A 296 -7.27 -5.25 -23.40
N GLY A 297 -8.44 -4.73 -23.02
CA GLY A 297 -9.49 -4.36 -23.97
C GLY A 297 -10.45 -5.46 -24.44
N GLU A 298 -10.42 -6.66 -23.84
CA GLU A 298 -11.22 -7.80 -24.35
C GLU A 298 -12.67 -7.88 -23.85
N LEU A 299 -13.13 -7.02 -22.94
CA LEU A 299 -14.57 -6.85 -22.66
C LEU A 299 -14.93 -5.37 -22.50
N LYS A 300 -14.91 -4.64 -23.63
CA LYS A 300 -15.58 -3.34 -23.70
C LYS A 300 -17.08 -3.58 -23.91
N LYS A 301 -17.84 -3.25 -22.86
CA LYS A 301 -19.32 -3.25 -22.72
C LYS A 301 -19.96 -4.63 -22.56
N LEU A 302 -20.53 -4.86 -21.38
CA LEU A 302 -21.66 -5.78 -21.22
C LEU A 302 -22.88 -5.13 -21.90
N ASP A 303 -22.96 -5.18 -23.23
CA ASP A 303 -24.10 -4.66 -24.00
C ASP A 303 -25.42 -5.38 -23.65
N ASN A 304 -25.36 -6.47 -22.86
CA ASN A 304 -26.49 -7.20 -22.29
C ASN A 304 -26.21 -7.59 -20.82
N SER A 305 -26.44 -6.67 -19.88
CA SER A 305 -26.33 -6.92 -18.43
C SER A 305 -27.60 -6.51 -17.67
N PHE A 306 -27.78 -7.08 -16.47
CA PHE A 306 -28.77 -6.65 -15.49
C PHE A 306 -28.08 -6.15 -14.23
N SER A 307 -28.76 -5.29 -13.46
CA SER A 307 -28.23 -4.75 -12.21
C SER A 307 -28.55 -5.70 -11.07
N LEU A 308 -27.61 -5.84 -10.13
CA LEU A 308 -27.80 -6.58 -8.89
C LEU A 308 -27.86 -5.57 -7.73
N GLU A 309 -28.87 -5.71 -6.88
CA GLU A 309 -28.93 -4.98 -5.62
C GLU A 309 -28.03 -5.66 -4.57
N GLU A 310 -27.27 -4.89 -3.79
CA GLU A 310 -26.56 -5.43 -2.63
C GLU A 310 -27.55 -5.55 -1.46
N LYS A 311 -27.75 -6.76 -0.94
CA LYS A 311 -28.63 -7.01 0.21
C LYS A 311 -27.88 -7.71 1.33
N ASP A 312 -28.16 -7.32 2.57
CA ASP A 312 -27.68 -8.07 3.73
C ASP A 312 -28.39 -9.44 3.74
N ALA A 313 -27.70 -10.53 4.10
CA ALA A 313 -28.28 -11.88 4.03
C ALA A 313 -29.61 -11.99 4.82
N ALA A 314 -29.68 -11.33 5.98
CA ALA A 314 -30.87 -11.29 6.83
C ALA A 314 -32.08 -10.56 6.22
N GLU A 315 -31.90 -9.77 5.15
CA GLU A 315 -33.01 -9.09 4.45
C GLU A 315 -33.74 -10.01 3.47
N VAL A 316 -33.06 -11.06 2.99
CA VAL A 316 -33.53 -11.93 1.90
C VAL A 316 -33.63 -13.39 2.27
N GLY A 317 -33.23 -13.75 3.49
CA GLY A 317 -33.26 -15.10 4.03
C GLY A 317 -33.84 -15.17 5.45
N GLU A 318 -34.06 -16.39 5.91
CA GLU A 318 -34.52 -16.67 7.27
C GLU A 318 -33.32 -16.73 8.22
N VAL A 319 -33.30 -15.86 9.24
CA VAL A 319 -32.29 -15.93 10.30
C VAL A 319 -32.65 -17.09 11.23
N VAL A 320 -31.98 -18.23 11.05
CA VAL A 320 -32.23 -19.46 11.82
C VAL A 320 -31.47 -19.48 13.15
N PHE A 321 -30.40 -18.68 13.26
CA PHE A 321 -29.67 -18.48 14.50
C PHE A 321 -29.06 -17.09 14.54
N GLN A 322 -29.05 -16.45 15.71
CA GLN A 322 -28.43 -15.15 15.89
C GLN A 322 -27.92 -14.97 17.31
N ILE A 323 -26.71 -14.43 17.43
CA ILE A 323 -26.15 -13.97 18.71
C ILE A 323 -25.56 -12.57 18.54
N TYR A 324 -25.81 -11.72 19.53
CA TYR A 324 -25.27 -10.38 19.61
C TYR A 324 -24.24 -10.29 20.74
N SER A 325 -23.20 -9.49 20.56
CA SER A 325 -22.28 -9.11 21.63
C SER A 325 -21.86 -7.65 21.50
N LYS A 326 -21.60 -7.02 22.64
CA LYS A 326 -21.00 -5.69 22.74
C LYS A 326 -19.91 -5.73 23.79
N PHE A 327 -18.74 -5.21 23.44
CA PHE A 327 -17.62 -5.13 24.38
C PHE A 327 -16.75 -3.92 24.06
N SER A 328 -15.92 -3.54 25.03
CA SER A 328 -14.93 -2.50 24.89
C SER A 328 -13.55 -3.01 25.27
N ILE A 329 -12.55 -2.48 24.59
CA ILE A 329 -11.14 -2.66 24.93
C ILE A 329 -10.66 -1.31 25.45
N PRO A 330 -10.44 -1.15 26.77
CA PRO A 330 -10.09 0.14 27.36
C PRO A 330 -8.65 0.54 27.00
N MET A 331 -8.38 1.85 27.02
CA MET A 331 -7.01 2.36 27.04
C MET A 331 -6.36 1.98 28.36
N ARG A 332 -5.26 1.22 28.32
CA ARG A 332 -4.53 0.76 29.53
C ARG A 332 -3.11 1.31 29.66
N TYR A 333 -2.59 1.98 28.64
CA TYR A 333 -1.23 2.50 28.61
C TYR A 333 -1.25 4.01 28.74
N SER A 334 -0.45 4.56 29.66
CA SER A 334 -0.18 6.01 29.69
C SER A 334 0.59 6.40 28.43
N ILE A 335 0.30 7.58 27.91
CA ILE A 335 1.08 8.19 26.83
C ILE A 335 2.38 8.66 27.49
N ASP A 336 3.38 7.78 27.58
CA ASP A 336 4.64 8.11 28.27
C ASP A 336 5.54 9.07 27.45
N ASN A 337 5.11 9.50 26.26
CA ASN A 337 5.79 10.53 25.50
C ASN A 337 4.81 11.61 24.98
N PRO A 338 4.62 12.73 25.70
CA PRO A 338 3.73 13.82 25.30
C PRO A 338 4.21 14.60 24.06
N LEU A 339 5.39 14.27 23.49
CA LEU A 339 5.93 14.93 22.30
C LEU A 339 5.50 14.28 20.96
N GLU A 340 4.92 13.07 20.98
CA GLU A 340 4.67 12.29 19.75
C GLU A 340 3.18 12.10 19.38
N GLY A 341 2.27 12.60 20.21
CA GLY A 341 0.83 12.38 20.03
C GLY A 341 0.41 10.93 20.32
N PRO A 342 -0.89 10.67 20.58
CA PRO A 342 -1.34 9.33 20.98
C PRO A 342 -1.40 8.37 19.78
N THR A 343 -0.69 7.24 19.85
CA THR A 343 -0.82 6.14 18.88
C THR A 343 -2.26 5.61 18.88
N ARG A 344 -2.95 5.63 17.73
CA ARG A 344 -4.39 5.34 17.68
C ARG A 344 -4.71 3.92 18.10
N PHE A 345 -3.82 2.97 17.83
CA PHE A 345 -4.02 1.56 18.20
C PHE A 345 -4.04 1.31 19.71
N LEU A 346 -3.59 2.25 20.56
CA LEU A 346 -3.62 2.16 22.03
C LEU A 346 -4.89 2.74 22.68
N MET A 347 -5.71 3.43 21.89
CA MET A 347 -6.90 4.08 22.38
C MET A 347 -8.00 3.07 22.74
N ASP A 348 -8.99 3.51 23.52
CA ASP A 348 -10.15 2.70 23.88
C ASP A 348 -11.03 2.41 22.66
N ASN A 349 -11.48 1.20 22.42
CA ASN A 349 -12.31 0.90 21.25
C ASN A 349 -13.53 0.08 21.64
N ARG A 350 -14.64 0.26 20.93
CA ARG A 350 -15.89 -0.45 21.19
C ARG A 350 -16.33 -1.20 19.95
N PHE A 351 -16.83 -2.39 20.20
CA PHE A 351 -17.27 -3.34 19.19
C PHE A 351 -18.70 -3.73 19.46
N GLU A 352 -19.50 -3.72 18.41
CA GLU A 352 -20.80 -4.39 18.36
C GLU A 352 -20.74 -5.47 17.30
N ILE A 353 -20.99 -6.72 17.70
CA ILE A 353 -20.90 -7.87 16.81
C ILE A 353 -22.25 -8.58 16.77
N THR A 354 -22.76 -8.76 15.56
CA THR A 354 -23.93 -9.59 15.28
C THR A 354 -23.46 -10.78 14.46
N HIS A 355 -23.54 -11.99 15.04
CA HIS A 355 -23.38 -13.23 14.29
C HIS A 355 -24.76 -13.77 13.94
N SER A 356 -24.93 -14.20 12.69
CA SER A 356 -26.16 -14.81 12.20
C SER A 356 -25.85 -16.03 11.35
N VAL A 357 -26.63 -17.09 11.49
CA VAL A 357 -26.76 -18.11 10.46
C VAL A 357 -28.06 -17.85 9.73
N VAL A 358 -27.94 -17.59 8.43
CA VAL A 358 -29.08 -17.26 7.58
C VAL A 358 -29.31 -18.39 6.58
N LYS A 359 -30.54 -18.89 6.53
CA LYS A 359 -30.99 -19.82 5.49
C LYS A 359 -31.48 -19.03 4.28
N LEU A 360 -30.91 -19.33 3.13
CA LEU A 360 -31.15 -18.68 1.84
C LEU A 360 -31.67 -19.73 0.85
N ASP A 361 -32.94 -19.62 0.49
CA ASP A 361 -33.62 -20.52 -0.48
C ASP A 361 -33.68 -19.92 -1.90
N ASN A 362 -33.16 -18.70 -2.08
CA ASN A 362 -33.28 -17.89 -3.28
C ASN A 362 -31.91 -17.49 -3.88
N VAL A 363 -30.87 -18.32 -3.69
CA VAL A 363 -29.54 -18.13 -4.26
C VAL A 363 -29.35 -19.10 -5.43
N ASN A 364 -29.31 -18.57 -6.65
CA ASN A 364 -29.24 -19.38 -7.87
C ASN A 364 -27.80 -19.69 -8.30
N TYR A 365 -26.84 -18.86 -7.87
CA TYR A 365 -25.45 -18.96 -8.29
C TYR A 365 -24.51 -18.86 -7.10
N ILE A 366 -23.89 -19.99 -6.75
CA ILE A 366 -22.80 -20.05 -5.77
C ILE A 366 -21.48 -20.09 -6.54
N LEU A 367 -20.72 -19.00 -6.43
CA LEU A 367 -19.47 -18.86 -7.16
C LEU A 367 -18.30 -19.49 -6.40
N PRO A 368 -17.26 -19.99 -7.09
CA PRO A 368 -16.03 -20.48 -6.45
C PRO A 368 -15.31 -19.45 -5.55
N SER A 369 -15.62 -18.16 -5.71
CA SER A 369 -15.16 -17.07 -4.83
C SER A 369 -15.92 -16.99 -3.50
N GLY A 370 -16.91 -17.87 -3.26
CA GLY A 370 -17.84 -17.84 -2.14
C GLY A 370 -18.91 -16.75 -2.23
N SER A 371 -18.98 -16.04 -3.36
CA SER A 371 -19.99 -14.99 -3.57
C SER A 371 -21.33 -15.61 -3.94
N LEU A 372 -22.40 -15.11 -3.32
CA LEU A 372 -23.76 -15.64 -3.41
C LEU A 372 -24.64 -14.66 -4.18
N VAL A 373 -25.22 -15.13 -5.28
CA VAL A 373 -25.92 -14.29 -6.25
C VAL A 373 -27.22 -14.95 -6.69
N ASN A 374 -28.24 -14.15 -6.98
CA ASN A 374 -29.37 -14.57 -7.80
C ASN A 374 -29.64 -13.57 -8.93
N ASP A 375 -30.80 -13.67 -9.58
CA ASP A 375 -31.11 -12.84 -10.74
C ASP A 375 -31.43 -11.35 -10.39
N GLU A 376 -31.61 -11.01 -9.11
CA GLU A 376 -32.00 -9.68 -8.66
C GLU A 376 -30.99 -9.01 -7.72
N PHE A 377 -30.31 -9.81 -6.89
CA PHE A 377 -29.45 -9.32 -5.83
C PHE A 377 -28.18 -10.14 -5.66
N ILE A 378 -27.25 -9.54 -4.92
CA ILE A 378 -26.02 -10.14 -4.45
C ILE A 378 -25.93 -9.98 -2.94
N ILE A 379 -25.52 -11.05 -2.26
CA ILE A 379 -25.36 -11.00 -0.81
C ILE A 379 -24.12 -10.15 -0.48
N LYS A 380 -24.34 -9.01 0.18
CA LYS A 380 -23.36 -7.93 0.39
C LYS A 380 -22.10 -8.39 1.12
N ASP A 381 -22.23 -9.22 2.13
CA ASP A 381 -21.08 -9.71 2.91
C ASP A 381 -20.32 -10.84 2.22
N SER A 382 -20.95 -11.57 1.28
CA SER A 382 -20.31 -12.62 0.47
C SER A 382 -19.36 -12.05 -0.60
N ILE A 383 -19.46 -10.74 -0.85
CA ILE A 383 -18.56 -9.99 -1.72
C ILE A 383 -17.54 -9.16 -0.95
N TYR A 384 -17.57 -9.20 0.38
CA TYR A 384 -16.57 -8.54 1.21
C TYR A 384 -15.17 -9.12 0.94
N MET A 385 -14.25 -8.25 0.52
CA MET A 385 -12.90 -8.59 0.04
C MET A 385 -12.87 -9.57 -1.15
N SER A 386 -13.99 -9.96 -1.76
CA SER A 386 -14.08 -11.00 -2.78
C SER A 386 -13.29 -10.70 -4.07
N LEU A 387 -12.94 -11.76 -4.81
CA LEU A 387 -12.36 -11.68 -6.16
C LEU A 387 -13.41 -11.35 -7.24
N LEU A 388 -14.67 -11.12 -6.88
CA LEU A 388 -15.74 -10.83 -7.84
C LEU A 388 -15.45 -9.61 -8.72
N PHE A 389 -14.66 -8.64 -8.22
CA PHE A 389 -14.15 -7.50 -8.99
C PHE A 389 -13.31 -7.88 -10.20
N PHE A 390 -12.84 -9.12 -10.29
CA PHE A 390 -12.05 -9.62 -11.41
C PHE A 390 -12.80 -10.69 -12.22
N HIS A 391 -14.03 -11.04 -11.83
CA HIS A 391 -14.83 -12.01 -12.56
C HIS A 391 -15.27 -11.42 -13.92
N PRO A 392 -15.21 -12.17 -15.02
CA PRO A 392 -15.56 -11.66 -16.35
C PRO A 392 -17.06 -11.38 -16.53
N MET A 393 -17.92 -12.01 -15.73
CA MET A 393 -19.37 -11.85 -15.79
C MET A 393 -19.94 -10.79 -14.84
N PHE A 394 -19.13 -10.26 -13.92
CA PHE A 394 -19.56 -9.31 -12.89
C PHE A 394 -18.77 -8.01 -12.95
N HIS A 395 -19.47 -6.90 -13.07
CA HIS A 395 -18.88 -5.58 -13.18
C HIS A 395 -19.35 -4.70 -12.04
N ASN A 396 -18.40 -4.22 -11.25
CA ASN A 396 -18.59 -3.12 -10.31
C ASN A 396 -17.39 -2.19 -10.45
N ASP A 397 -17.57 -1.10 -11.18
CA ASP A 397 -16.55 -0.09 -11.40
C ASP A 397 -17.19 1.27 -11.73
N LYS A 398 -16.37 2.24 -12.11
CA LYS A 398 -16.83 3.59 -12.46
C LYS A 398 -17.90 3.58 -13.57
N THR A 399 -17.84 2.65 -14.54
CA THR A 399 -18.80 2.57 -15.66
C THR A 399 -20.18 2.09 -15.21
N THR A 400 -20.24 1.31 -14.13
CA THR A 400 -21.51 0.88 -13.51
C THR A 400 -21.98 1.83 -12.41
N LYS A 401 -21.28 2.95 -12.19
CA LYS A 401 -21.46 3.85 -11.04
C LYS A 401 -21.36 3.11 -9.70
N TRP A 402 -20.39 2.19 -9.61
CA TRP A 402 -20.16 1.34 -8.45
C TRP A 402 -21.35 0.46 -8.05
N LYS A 403 -22.26 0.17 -8.99
CA LYS A 403 -23.32 -0.82 -8.82
C LYS A 403 -22.90 -2.14 -9.43
N TRP A 404 -23.23 -3.25 -8.80
CA TRP A 404 -23.01 -4.56 -9.39
C TRP A 404 -23.91 -4.76 -10.61
N LYS A 405 -23.29 -5.23 -11.69
CA LYS A 405 -23.98 -5.71 -12.88
C LYS A 405 -23.50 -7.12 -13.22
N ALA A 406 -24.43 -7.98 -13.59
CA ALA A 406 -24.16 -9.31 -14.10
C ALA A 406 -24.48 -9.40 -15.59
N SER A 407 -23.71 -10.19 -16.33
CA SER A 407 -24.01 -10.53 -17.72
C SER A 407 -25.30 -11.34 -17.82
N LYS A 408 -26.15 -11.08 -18.83
CA LYS A 408 -27.31 -11.94 -19.12
C LYS A 408 -26.91 -13.38 -19.46
N ASN A 409 -25.65 -13.60 -19.86
CA ASN A 409 -25.12 -14.96 -20.07
C ASN A 409 -24.95 -15.75 -18.76
N LEU A 410 -25.15 -15.13 -17.59
CA LEU A 410 -25.16 -15.84 -16.30
C LEU A 410 -26.24 -16.94 -16.28
N ASN A 411 -27.41 -16.62 -16.86
CA ASN A 411 -28.55 -17.52 -16.94
C ASN A 411 -28.32 -18.69 -17.92
N THR A 412 -27.26 -18.62 -18.74
CA THR A 412 -26.89 -19.68 -19.69
C THR A 412 -25.73 -20.53 -19.18
N VAL A 413 -25.12 -20.19 -18.04
CA VAL A 413 -24.07 -21.02 -17.45
C VAL A 413 -24.72 -22.30 -16.93
N SER A 414 -24.19 -23.46 -17.34
CA SER A 414 -24.61 -24.73 -16.78
C SER A 414 -24.27 -24.76 -15.29
N THR A 415 -25.29 -24.89 -14.45
CA THR A 415 -25.12 -25.17 -13.03
C THR A 415 -25.19 -26.67 -12.80
N SER A 416 -24.31 -27.21 -11.95
CA SER A 416 -24.49 -28.57 -11.44
C SER A 416 -25.41 -28.49 -10.22
N LYS A 417 -26.69 -28.83 -10.38
CA LYS A 417 -27.60 -28.87 -9.23
C LYS A 417 -27.24 -30.04 -8.31
N LYS A 418 -27.11 -29.77 -7.02
CA LYS A 418 -26.93 -30.76 -5.96
C LYS A 418 -28.07 -30.64 -4.98
N SER A 419 -28.60 -31.77 -4.52
CA SER A 419 -29.66 -31.77 -3.51
C SER A 419 -29.08 -31.57 -2.11
N GLY A 420 -29.90 -31.02 -1.21
CA GLY A 420 -29.57 -30.81 0.20
C GLY A 420 -29.14 -29.38 0.54
N VAL A 421 -28.73 -29.20 1.78
CA VAL A 421 -28.37 -27.92 2.40
C VAL A 421 -26.85 -27.74 2.39
N LEU A 422 -26.39 -26.67 1.75
CA LEU A 422 -24.97 -26.30 1.72
C LEU A 422 -24.68 -25.20 2.75
N ALA A 423 -23.76 -25.44 3.67
CA ALA A 423 -23.18 -24.41 4.51
C ALA A 423 -21.98 -23.72 3.83
N ILE A 424 -21.93 -22.38 3.82
CA ILE A 424 -20.84 -21.61 3.19
C ILE A 424 -19.94 -20.97 4.25
N CYS A 425 -18.76 -21.54 4.45
CA CYS A 425 -17.72 -21.05 5.36
C CYS A 425 -16.45 -20.62 4.61
N HIS A 426 -16.61 -19.93 3.48
CA HIS A 426 -15.50 -19.55 2.60
C HIS A 426 -14.98 -18.12 2.85
N HIS A 427 -13.69 -17.92 2.59
CA HIS A 427 -13.06 -16.60 2.43
C HIS A 427 -11.90 -16.70 1.42
N ARG A 428 -11.70 -15.73 0.53
CA ARG A 428 -10.68 -15.80 -0.55
C ARG A 428 -9.24 -16.09 -0.08
N PHE A 429 -8.92 -15.68 1.15
CA PHE A 429 -7.59 -15.82 1.75
C PHE A 429 -7.53 -16.99 2.73
N TYR A 430 -8.42 -17.98 2.60
CA TYR A 430 -8.44 -19.18 3.46
C TYR A 430 -7.09 -19.92 3.53
N HIS A 431 -6.24 -19.78 2.52
CA HIS A 431 -4.88 -20.35 2.50
C HIS A 431 -3.86 -19.53 3.31
N GLN A 432 -4.21 -18.36 3.83
CA GLN A 432 -3.34 -17.54 4.69
C GLN A 432 -3.68 -17.77 6.15
N TYR A 433 -2.64 -17.97 6.97
CA TYR A 433 -2.75 -18.36 8.37
C TYR A 433 -3.69 -17.45 9.18
N PHE A 434 -3.44 -16.13 9.16
CA PHE A 434 -4.28 -15.15 9.85
C PHE A 434 -5.76 -15.23 9.43
N HIS A 435 -6.02 -15.18 8.12
CA HIS A 435 -7.37 -15.16 7.56
C HIS A 435 -8.14 -16.46 7.82
N TRP A 436 -7.45 -17.59 7.93
CA TRP A 436 -8.08 -18.84 8.33
C TRP A 436 -8.70 -18.75 9.73
N PHE A 437 -7.91 -18.29 10.71
CA PHE A 437 -8.38 -18.19 12.11
C PHE A 437 -9.30 -17.00 12.36
N PHE A 438 -9.26 -15.93 11.56
CA PHE A 438 -10.07 -14.73 11.81
C PHE A 438 -11.27 -14.53 10.86
N ASP A 439 -11.29 -15.18 9.70
CA ASP A 439 -12.35 -14.99 8.70
C ASP A 439 -13.06 -16.29 8.27
N VAL A 440 -12.41 -17.46 8.41
CA VAL A 440 -12.97 -18.77 8.03
C VAL A 440 -13.51 -19.54 9.23
N LEU A 441 -12.65 -19.89 10.19
CA LEU A 441 -13.04 -20.67 11.37
C LEU A 441 -14.18 -20.06 12.20
N PRO A 442 -14.34 -18.73 12.33
CA PRO A 442 -15.51 -18.16 13.01
C PRO A 442 -16.85 -18.56 12.39
N ARG A 443 -16.90 -18.84 11.08
CA ARG A 443 -18.11 -19.31 10.40
C ARG A 443 -18.42 -20.76 10.76
N ILE A 444 -17.39 -21.59 10.87
CA ILE A 444 -17.50 -22.99 11.31
C ILE A 444 -17.91 -23.05 12.79
N TRP A 445 -17.29 -22.23 13.65
CA TRP A 445 -17.69 -22.06 15.04
C TRP A 445 -19.16 -21.63 15.15
N LEU A 446 -19.63 -20.75 14.28
CA LEU A 446 -21.02 -20.30 14.31
C LEU A 446 -22.00 -21.42 13.93
N LEU A 447 -21.65 -22.30 12.99
CA LEU A 447 -22.45 -23.50 12.69
C LEU A 447 -22.55 -24.41 13.91
N ASP A 448 -21.42 -24.71 14.56
CA ASP A 448 -21.37 -25.50 15.79
C ASP A 448 -22.25 -24.89 16.90
N LYS A 449 -22.20 -23.57 17.10
CA LYS A 449 -23.04 -22.89 18.10
C LYS A 449 -24.52 -22.88 17.78
N SER A 450 -24.87 -22.95 16.50
CA SER A 450 -26.25 -22.86 16.04
C SER A 450 -27.00 -24.19 16.04
N ASP A 451 -26.29 -25.31 16.10
CA ASP A 451 -26.85 -26.67 16.02
C ASP A 451 -27.74 -26.86 14.78
N VAL A 452 -27.45 -26.14 13.69
CA VAL A 452 -28.18 -26.25 12.43
C VAL A 452 -27.63 -27.42 11.62
N GLU A 453 -28.54 -28.19 11.04
CA GLU A 453 -28.19 -29.31 10.18
C GLU A 453 -27.81 -28.84 8.76
N TYR A 454 -26.76 -29.45 8.22
CA TYR A 454 -26.32 -29.25 6.83
C TYR A 454 -25.77 -30.54 6.25
N ASP A 455 -25.99 -30.75 4.96
CA ASP A 455 -25.54 -31.94 4.23
C ASP A 455 -24.10 -31.78 3.73
N SER A 456 -23.73 -30.55 3.38
CA SER A 456 -22.42 -30.23 2.79
C SER A 456 -21.89 -28.90 3.30
N ILE A 457 -20.57 -28.72 3.29
CA ILE A 457 -19.90 -27.47 3.67
C ILE A 457 -18.87 -27.07 2.61
N PHE A 458 -18.91 -25.81 2.18
CA PHE A 458 -17.88 -25.22 1.32
C PHE A 458 -16.97 -24.29 2.12
N ILE A 459 -15.68 -24.62 2.13
CA ILE A 459 -14.65 -23.86 2.86
C ILE A 459 -13.60 -23.30 1.88
N GLY A 460 -13.18 -24.10 0.91
CA GLY A 460 -12.18 -23.74 -0.09
C GLY A 460 -11.89 -24.91 -1.03
N ASN A 461 -11.04 -24.66 -2.04
CA ASN A 461 -10.73 -25.63 -3.10
C ASN A 461 -9.35 -26.29 -2.96
N ASP A 462 -8.54 -25.88 -1.99
CA ASP A 462 -7.25 -26.51 -1.69
C ASP A 462 -6.99 -26.47 -0.18
N LEU A 463 -7.35 -27.54 0.51
CA LEU A 463 -7.30 -27.63 1.96
C LEU A 463 -6.05 -28.35 2.47
N ASN A 464 -5.03 -28.57 1.63
CA ASN A 464 -3.87 -29.43 1.94
C ASN A 464 -2.85 -28.82 2.91
N LYS A 465 -3.11 -27.63 3.47
CA LYS A 465 -2.20 -27.01 4.43
C LYS A 465 -2.41 -27.63 5.81
N ASP A 466 -1.30 -27.90 6.51
CA ASP A 466 -1.34 -28.55 7.82
C ASP A 466 -2.26 -27.84 8.82
N PHE A 467 -2.16 -26.51 8.96
CA PHE A 467 -3.04 -25.75 9.86
C PHE A 467 -4.51 -25.84 9.48
N ILE A 468 -4.85 -26.04 8.20
CA ILE A 468 -6.24 -26.23 7.75
C ILE A 468 -6.72 -27.62 8.19
N CYS A 469 -6.01 -28.67 7.78
CA CYS A 469 -6.37 -30.05 8.11
C CYS A 469 -6.46 -30.27 9.62
N SER A 470 -5.40 -29.93 10.33
CA SER A 470 -5.28 -30.13 11.77
C SER A 470 -6.32 -29.34 12.56
N SER A 471 -6.71 -28.14 12.08
CA SER A 471 -7.74 -27.35 12.75
C SER A 471 -9.17 -27.82 12.50
N LEU A 472 -9.49 -28.28 11.29
CA LEU A 472 -10.78 -28.91 11.01
C LEU A 472 -10.94 -30.21 11.80
N GLN A 473 -9.87 -31.00 11.89
CA GLN A 473 -9.87 -32.23 12.70
C GLN A 473 -10.04 -31.92 14.19
N ALA A 474 -9.39 -30.86 14.69
CA ALA A 474 -9.52 -30.39 16.06
C ALA A 474 -10.94 -29.96 16.44
N LEU A 475 -11.63 -29.33 15.48
CA LEU A 475 -13.00 -28.87 15.64
C LEU A 475 -14.04 -29.96 15.30
N GLY A 476 -13.61 -31.19 14.99
CA GLY A 476 -14.53 -32.29 14.68
C GLY A 476 -15.31 -32.13 13.37
N VAL A 477 -14.82 -31.32 12.43
CA VAL A 477 -15.49 -31.11 11.14
C VAL A 477 -15.41 -32.40 10.32
N ASN A 478 -16.58 -32.95 9.97
CA ASN A 478 -16.67 -34.13 9.13
C ASN A 478 -16.15 -33.83 7.71
N GLN A 479 -15.02 -34.42 7.36
CA GLN A 479 -14.36 -34.24 6.07
C GLN A 479 -15.21 -34.72 4.90
N ASP A 480 -16.09 -35.71 5.11
CA ASP A 480 -16.98 -36.25 4.07
C ASP A 480 -18.06 -35.24 3.63
N LYS A 481 -18.37 -34.25 4.47
CA LYS A 481 -19.31 -33.16 4.15
C LYS A 481 -18.63 -32.05 3.32
N ILE A 482 -17.31 -32.03 3.19
CA ILE A 482 -16.62 -30.94 2.50
C ILE A 482 -16.78 -31.08 0.99
N VAL A 483 -17.31 -30.03 0.35
CA VAL A 483 -17.45 -29.96 -1.10
C VAL A 483 -16.44 -29.00 -1.72
N MET A 484 -15.90 -29.39 -2.88
CA MET A 484 -14.98 -28.56 -3.67
C MET A 484 -15.73 -27.93 -4.85
N MET A 485 -15.49 -26.66 -5.11
CA MET A 485 -16.04 -25.89 -6.23
C MET A 485 -14.95 -25.67 -7.29
N ASN A 486 -14.65 -26.73 -8.04
CA ASN A 486 -13.60 -26.77 -9.08
C ASN A 486 -14.01 -26.00 -10.35
N ASN A 487 -14.25 -24.69 -10.22
CA ASN A 487 -14.64 -23.72 -11.26
C ASN A 487 -16.10 -23.78 -11.75
N ASN A 488 -16.89 -24.74 -11.29
CA ASN A 488 -18.31 -24.82 -11.64
C ASN A 488 -19.15 -23.88 -10.77
N ILE A 489 -20.15 -23.24 -11.39
CA ILE A 489 -21.26 -22.64 -10.63
C ILE A 489 -22.15 -23.79 -10.17
N VAL A 490 -22.42 -23.84 -8.88
CA VAL A 490 -23.22 -24.90 -8.26
C VAL A 490 -24.52 -24.30 -7.74
N ASP A 491 -25.58 -25.08 -7.82
CA ASP A 491 -26.90 -24.76 -7.26
C ASP A 491 -27.25 -25.82 -6.21
N PHE A 492 -27.84 -25.40 -5.09
CA PHE A 492 -28.26 -26.26 -3.97
C PHE A 492 -29.70 -25.93 -3.59
N ASP A 493 -30.43 -26.89 -2.99
CA ASP A 493 -31.83 -26.68 -2.59
C ASP A 493 -31.97 -25.54 -1.57
N SER A 494 -31.00 -25.42 -0.66
CA SER A 494 -30.89 -24.31 0.30
C SER A 494 -29.43 -24.03 0.64
N VAL A 495 -29.12 -22.79 1.00
CA VAL A 495 -27.81 -22.37 1.51
C VAL A 495 -27.93 -21.92 2.97
N LEU A 496 -27.10 -22.46 3.85
CA LEU A 496 -26.85 -21.89 5.17
C LEU A 496 -25.61 -21.00 5.10
N TYR A 497 -25.78 -19.75 5.50
CA TYR A 497 -24.75 -18.73 5.38
C TYR A 497 -24.44 -18.13 6.76
N PRO A 498 -23.43 -18.67 7.46
CA PRO A 498 -22.91 -18.09 8.69
C PRO A 498 -22.14 -16.81 8.38
N THR A 499 -22.62 -15.69 8.92
CA THR A 499 -22.03 -14.37 8.72
C THR A 499 -21.90 -13.62 10.04
N SER A 500 -21.01 -12.64 10.07
CA SER A 500 -20.75 -11.80 11.23
C SER A 500 -20.66 -10.37 10.76
N LYS A 501 -21.45 -9.46 11.33
CA LYS A 501 -21.36 -8.01 11.10
C LYS A 501 -20.78 -7.37 12.35
N ILE A 502 -19.65 -6.68 12.19
CA ILE A 502 -19.01 -5.95 13.28
C ILE A 502 -19.08 -4.46 12.98
N ILE A 503 -19.41 -3.68 13.99
CA ILE A 503 -19.34 -2.22 14.01
C ILE A 503 -18.24 -1.83 15.01
N GLU A 504 -17.20 -1.16 14.52
CA GLU A 504 -16.06 -0.68 15.29
C GLU A 504 -16.10 0.85 15.39
N GLU A 505 -16.15 1.40 16.60
CA GLU A 505 -16.37 2.84 16.84
C GLU A 505 -15.21 3.74 16.36
N ARG A 506 -13.97 3.23 16.39
CA ARG A 506 -12.78 4.07 16.12
C ARG A 506 -12.25 4.04 14.70
N PHE A 507 -12.76 3.18 13.82
CA PHE A 507 -12.29 3.10 12.43
C PHE A 507 -10.76 2.95 12.31
N VAL A 508 -10.11 2.30 13.29
CA VAL A 508 -8.65 2.27 13.42
C VAL A 508 -7.99 1.41 12.34
N ARG A 509 -8.71 0.45 11.77
CA ARG A 509 -8.15 -0.47 10.79
C ARG A 509 -8.07 0.18 9.40
N PRO A 510 -6.87 0.33 8.81
CA PRO A 510 -6.65 1.07 7.56
C PRO A 510 -7.45 0.59 6.34
N SER A 511 -7.93 -0.67 6.36
CA SER A 511 -8.72 -1.24 5.26
C SER A 511 -10.20 -0.81 5.25
N LEU A 512 -10.68 -0.01 6.21
CA LEU A 512 -12.11 0.11 6.53
C LEU A 512 -12.53 1.56 6.84
N GLY A 513 -13.04 2.27 5.84
CA GLY A 513 -13.44 3.67 5.96
C GLY A 513 -14.78 3.92 6.66
N ASP A 514 -15.61 2.90 6.87
CA ASP A 514 -16.97 3.02 7.42
C ASP A 514 -17.19 2.25 8.74
N GLY A 515 -16.16 1.58 9.25
CA GLY A 515 -16.17 0.90 10.56
C GLY A 515 -17.02 -0.36 10.60
N VAL A 516 -17.56 -0.79 9.46
CA VAL A 516 -18.34 -2.02 9.34
C VAL A 516 -17.47 -3.10 8.71
N HIS A 517 -17.36 -4.27 9.35
CA HIS A 517 -16.60 -5.38 8.78
C HIS A 517 -17.25 -6.74 9.00
N TYR A 518 -17.04 -7.63 8.03
CA TYR A 518 -17.64 -8.97 8.03
C TYR A 518 -16.66 -10.07 8.46
N LYS A 519 -15.98 -9.85 9.60
CA LYS A 519 -14.90 -10.70 10.13
C LYS A 519 -15.26 -11.24 11.51
N GLY A 520 -15.72 -12.48 11.61
CA GLY A 520 -16.22 -13.03 12.88
C GLY A 520 -15.16 -13.24 13.98
N GLY A 521 -13.87 -13.27 13.62
CA GLY A 521 -12.79 -13.68 14.52
C GLY A 521 -12.49 -12.73 15.69
N TRP A 522 -13.14 -11.57 15.76
CA TRP A 522 -12.92 -10.59 16.82
C TRP A 522 -13.90 -10.72 17.99
N ASP A 523 -14.78 -11.72 17.99
CA ASP A 523 -15.65 -11.96 19.15
C ASP A 523 -14.88 -12.66 20.29
N PRO A 524 -14.87 -12.10 21.51
CA PRO A 524 -14.17 -12.71 22.65
C PRO A 524 -14.65 -14.13 22.99
N ARG A 525 -15.90 -14.49 22.68
CA ARG A 525 -16.44 -15.84 22.88
C ARG A 525 -15.79 -16.81 21.91
N TYR A 526 -15.72 -16.45 20.62
CA TYR A 526 -15.01 -17.22 19.61
C TYR A 526 -13.55 -17.43 20.01
N ILE A 527 -12.82 -16.34 20.32
CA ILE A 527 -11.41 -16.41 20.70
C ILE A 527 -11.18 -17.36 21.88
N LYS A 528 -12.01 -17.27 22.93
CA LYS A 528 -11.91 -18.14 24.11
C LYS A 528 -12.26 -19.59 23.80
N ASP A 529 -13.31 -19.82 23.01
CA ASP A 529 -13.75 -21.16 22.63
C ASP A 529 -12.69 -21.87 21.82
N ILE A 530 -12.09 -21.21 20.82
CA ILE A 530 -11.04 -21.86 20.04
C ILE A 530 -9.76 -22.02 20.84
N ASN A 531 -9.34 -21.01 21.62
CA ASN A 531 -8.17 -21.14 22.49
C ASN A 531 -8.29 -22.37 23.39
N LYS A 532 -9.48 -22.58 23.97
CA LYS A 532 -9.78 -23.75 24.77
C LYS A 532 -9.72 -25.04 23.93
N ALA A 533 -10.46 -25.10 22.82
CA ALA A 533 -10.55 -26.29 21.98
C ALA A 533 -9.17 -26.77 21.51
N PHE A 534 -8.33 -25.87 21.00
CA PHE A 534 -7.01 -26.21 20.47
C PHE A 534 -6.01 -26.61 21.56
N ARG A 535 -6.10 -26.00 22.75
CA ARG A 535 -5.26 -26.38 23.90
C ARG A 535 -5.64 -27.74 24.49
N GLU A 536 -6.93 -28.09 24.44
CA GLU A 536 -7.46 -29.34 24.98
C GLU A 536 -7.38 -30.51 23.99
N TYR A 537 -7.26 -30.25 22.68
CA TYR A 537 -7.20 -31.26 21.62
C TYR A 537 -5.98 -32.21 21.68
N ASN A 538 -5.15 -32.09 22.73
CA ASN A 538 -4.12 -33.06 23.08
C ASN A 538 -3.08 -33.27 21.96
N PHE A 539 -2.62 -32.16 21.36
CA PHE A 539 -1.41 -32.13 20.54
C PHE A 539 -0.21 -32.48 21.41
N LYS A 540 0.02 -33.79 21.65
CA LYS A 540 1.06 -34.40 22.51
C LYS A 540 1.75 -33.41 23.45
N GLN A 541 1.23 -33.27 24.67
CA GLN A 541 1.93 -32.52 25.73
C GLN A 541 3.34 -33.10 25.89
N SER A 542 4.36 -32.38 25.43
CA SER A 542 5.69 -32.53 26.01
C SER A 542 5.61 -31.96 27.43
N ASN A 543 6.08 -32.72 28.43
CA ASN A 543 6.24 -32.28 29.83
C ASN A 543 7.29 -31.16 29.98
N GLY A 544 7.30 -30.16 29.08
CA GLY A 544 8.17 -29.01 29.13
C GLY A 544 7.67 -28.04 30.21
N SER A 545 8.57 -27.62 31.10
CA SER A 545 8.30 -26.58 32.08
C SER A 545 7.79 -25.30 31.40
N GLY A 546 6.64 -24.79 31.86
CA GLY A 546 5.91 -23.65 31.29
C GLY A 546 6.56 -22.27 31.47
N ASN A 547 7.84 -22.13 31.14
CA ASN A 547 8.63 -20.90 31.28
C ASN A 547 9.39 -20.52 29.99
N LYS A 548 8.91 -20.91 28.80
CA LYS A 548 9.60 -20.59 27.54
C LYS A 548 9.39 -19.14 27.14
N LYS A 549 10.47 -18.36 27.06
CA LYS A 549 10.49 -17.08 26.33
C LYS A 549 10.71 -17.40 24.86
N ILE A 550 9.84 -16.96 23.97
CA ILE A 550 9.95 -17.24 22.52
C ILE A 550 10.06 -15.95 21.72
N PHE A 551 11.00 -15.93 20.77
CA PHE A 551 11.09 -14.90 19.74
C PHE A 551 10.51 -15.45 18.44
N VAL A 552 9.39 -14.88 18.00
CA VAL A 552 8.72 -15.23 16.74
C VAL A 552 9.48 -14.55 15.61
N SER A 553 10.40 -15.31 15.01
CA SER A 553 11.21 -14.86 13.90
C SER A 553 10.38 -14.70 12.62
N ARG A 554 10.89 -13.86 11.73
CA ARG A 554 10.36 -13.61 10.38
C ARG A 554 11.36 -14.01 9.29
N ASP A 555 12.32 -14.89 9.59
CA ASP A 555 13.32 -15.36 8.62
C ASP A 555 12.69 -16.06 7.40
N ASP A 556 11.49 -16.61 7.55
CA ASP A 556 10.67 -17.21 6.47
C ASP A 556 9.81 -16.19 5.71
N ALA A 557 9.78 -14.92 6.14
CA ALA A 557 8.89 -13.91 5.59
C ALA A 557 9.51 -13.16 4.40
N THR A 558 8.68 -12.83 3.42
CA THR A 558 9.08 -12.08 2.21
C THR A 558 8.99 -10.56 2.35
N HIS A 559 8.55 -10.07 3.50
CA HIS A 559 8.31 -8.65 3.80
C HIS A 559 8.24 -8.44 5.32
N ARG A 560 8.48 -7.21 5.78
CA ARG A 560 8.63 -6.88 7.21
C ARG A 560 9.73 -7.71 7.88
N ALA A 561 10.82 -7.96 7.17
CA ALA A 561 12.02 -8.54 7.76
C ALA A 561 12.78 -7.47 8.56
N ALA A 562 13.49 -7.87 9.62
CA ALA A 562 14.37 -6.96 10.35
C ALA A 562 15.65 -6.74 9.54
N VAL A 563 16.02 -5.48 9.25
CA VAL A 563 17.30 -5.19 8.55
C VAL A 563 18.52 -5.29 9.48
N ASN A 564 18.29 -5.16 10.79
CA ASN A 564 19.26 -5.37 11.87
C ASN A 564 18.98 -6.70 12.61
N ASN A 565 18.70 -7.77 11.85
CA ASN A 565 18.30 -9.06 12.41
C ASN A 565 19.41 -9.71 13.23
N ASP A 566 20.67 -9.58 12.83
CA ASP A 566 21.80 -10.18 13.56
C ASP A 566 21.94 -9.57 14.96
N GLU A 567 21.80 -8.25 15.07
CA GLU A 567 21.82 -7.54 16.34
C GLU A 567 20.57 -7.85 17.18
N LEU A 568 19.40 -7.94 16.55
CA LEU A 568 18.16 -8.35 17.19
C LEU A 568 18.27 -9.77 17.77
N LEU A 569 18.76 -10.73 16.98
CA LEU A 569 18.98 -12.11 17.40
C LEU A 569 19.99 -12.19 18.54
N SER A 570 21.08 -11.41 18.48
CA SER A 570 22.03 -11.31 19.58
C SER A 570 21.37 -10.82 20.88
N LEU A 571 20.52 -9.79 20.79
CA LEU A 571 19.81 -9.25 21.95
C LEU A 571 18.80 -10.24 22.52
N VAL A 572 17.93 -10.85 21.71
CA VAL A 572 16.92 -11.78 22.24
C VAL A 572 17.57 -13.04 22.84
N ASN A 573 18.70 -13.49 22.29
CA ASN A 573 19.49 -14.58 22.86
C ASN A 573 20.11 -14.19 24.22
N GLU A 574 20.59 -12.94 24.39
CA GLU A 574 21.08 -12.40 25.67
C GLU A 574 20.03 -12.54 26.78
N PHE A 575 18.74 -12.34 26.45
CA PHE A 575 17.62 -12.40 27.38
C PHE A 575 16.96 -13.80 27.49
N GLY A 576 17.57 -14.82 26.89
CA GLY A 576 17.15 -16.22 26.99
C GLY A 576 15.91 -16.58 26.17
N PHE A 577 15.62 -15.86 25.08
CA PHE A 577 14.55 -16.23 24.16
C PHE A 577 14.98 -17.37 23.24
N GLU A 578 14.10 -18.36 23.07
CA GLU A 578 14.22 -19.36 22.02
C GLU A 578 13.69 -18.77 20.69
N VAL A 579 14.50 -18.78 19.63
CA VAL A 579 14.07 -18.35 18.30
C VAL A 579 13.13 -19.41 17.71
N PHE A 580 11.94 -18.99 17.31
CA PHE A 580 10.92 -19.86 16.74
C PHE A 580 10.42 -19.29 15.40
N VAL A 581 10.52 -20.08 14.33
CA VAL A 581 10.05 -19.74 12.98
C VAL A 581 8.77 -20.53 12.70
N PRO A 582 7.57 -19.90 12.73
CA PRO A 582 6.31 -20.63 12.57
C PRO A 582 6.19 -21.40 11.24
N GLY A 583 6.72 -20.87 10.13
CA GLY A 583 6.65 -21.52 8.81
C GLY A 583 7.38 -22.86 8.71
N ASP A 584 8.36 -23.11 9.58
CA ASP A 584 9.15 -24.34 9.60
C ASP A 584 8.57 -25.42 10.53
N ASN A 585 7.46 -25.13 11.23
CA ASN A 585 6.89 -25.99 12.26
C ASN A 585 5.44 -26.38 11.94
N THR A 586 5.06 -27.59 12.31
CA THR A 586 3.67 -28.07 12.19
C THR A 586 2.73 -27.23 13.05
N PHE A 587 1.45 -27.22 12.71
CA PHE A 587 0.41 -26.54 13.47
C PHE A 587 0.36 -27.03 14.92
N ALA A 588 0.51 -28.35 15.12
CA ALA A 588 0.57 -28.95 16.46
C ALA A 588 1.75 -28.40 17.29
N GLU A 589 2.92 -28.27 16.69
CA GLU A 589 4.10 -27.68 17.33
C GLU A 589 3.90 -26.19 17.62
N GLN A 590 3.33 -25.44 16.69
CA GLN A 590 2.98 -24.03 16.88
C GLN A 590 2.01 -23.85 18.06
N VAL A 591 0.94 -24.65 18.14
CA VAL A 591 0.01 -24.65 19.29
C VAL A 591 0.77 -24.97 20.59
N ASN A 592 1.56 -26.05 20.60
CA ASN A 592 2.31 -26.47 21.79
C ASN A 592 3.29 -25.40 22.29
N VAL A 593 4.07 -24.78 21.39
CA VAL A 593 5.07 -23.77 21.75
C VAL A 593 4.38 -22.53 22.34
N PHE A 594 3.36 -22.00 21.67
CA PHE A 594 2.68 -20.78 22.14
C PHE A 594 1.85 -21.03 23.40
N SER A 595 1.23 -22.21 23.56
CA SER A 595 0.50 -22.58 24.79
C SER A 595 1.38 -22.72 26.03
N ASN A 596 2.68 -22.92 25.86
CA ASN A 596 3.66 -23.02 26.95
C ASN A 596 4.56 -21.78 27.09
N ALA A 597 4.35 -20.76 26.27
CA ALA A 597 5.17 -19.54 26.28
C ALA A 597 4.78 -18.62 27.46
N SER A 598 5.78 -18.19 28.24
CA SER A 598 5.62 -17.18 29.28
C SER A 598 5.74 -15.76 28.71
N ILE A 599 6.63 -15.57 27.73
CA ILE A 599 6.80 -14.31 26.99
C ILE A 599 6.85 -14.62 25.49
N ILE A 600 6.02 -13.93 24.71
CA ILE A 600 5.98 -14.02 23.25
C ILE A 600 6.46 -12.67 22.70
N LEU A 601 7.68 -12.62 22.18
CA LEU A 601 8.25 -11.46 21.50
C LEU A 601 8.19 -11.70 19.99
N GLY A 602 7.79 -10.71 19.19
CA GLY A 602 7.84 -10.89 17.74
C GLY A 602 7.50 -9.66 16.93
N ILE A 603 7.93 -9.64 15.69
CA ILE A 603 7.60 -8.57 14.73
C ILE A 603 6.20 -8.79 14.18
N HIS A 604 5.43 -7.71 14.07
CA HIS A 604 4.07 -7.72 13.56
C HIS A 604 3.96 -8.49 12.23
N GLY A 605 3.08 -9.50 12.19
CA GLY A 605 2.76 -10.26 10.99
C GLY A 605 2.10 -11.60 11.30
N ALA A 606 1.81 -12.40 10.28
CA ALA A 606 0.94 -13.57 10.40
C ALA A 606 1.39 -14.63 11.43
N GLY A 607 2.70 -14.76 11.69
CA GLY A 607 3.23 -15.66 12.73
C GLY A 607 2.72 -15.33 14.14
N MET A 608 2.46 -14.05 14.43
CA MET A 608 1.92 -13.59 15.71
C MET A 608 0.44 -13.97 15.92
N THR A 609 -0.26 -14.46 14.90
CA THR A 609 -1.60 -15.06 15.05
C THR A 609 -1.60 -16.18 16.09
N ASN A 610 -0.48 -16.87 16.28
CA ASN A 610 -0.31 -17.93 17.27
C ASN A 610 -0.45 -17.46 18.73
N ILE A 611 -0.49 -16.16 19.02
CA ILE A 611 -0.92 -15.63 20.33
C ILE A 611 -2.28 -16.21 20.73
N LEU A 612 -3.12 -16.58 19.76
CA LEU A 612 -4.40 -17.24 19.96
C LEU A 612 -4.31 -18.55 20.77
N TRP A 613 -3.14 -19.18 20.82
CA TRP A 613 -2.87 -20.41 21.58
C TRP A 613 -2.24 -20.16 22.94
N ALA A 614 -1.87 -18.91 23.24
CA ALA A 614 -1.22 -18.54 24.49
C ALA A 614 -2.09 -18.88 25.69
N LYS A 615 -1.44 -19.15 26.82
CA LYS A 615 -2.14 -19.47 28.06
C LYS A 615 -2.83 -18.22 28.59
N PRO A 616 -4.17 -18.19 28.68
CA PRO A 616 -4.90 -17.01 29.12
C PRO A 616 -4.42 -16.53 30.50
N ARG A 617 -4.31 -15.21 30.68
CA ARG A 617 -3.90 -14.54 31.93
C ARG A 617 -2.50 -14.87 32.47
N SER A 618 -1.68 -15.64 31.74
CA SER A 618 -0.35 -16.03 32.21
C SER A 618 0.79 -15.60 31.29
N SER A 619 0.54 -15.43 30.00
CA SER A 619 1.58 -15.02 29.04
C SER A 619 1.66 -13.49 28.91
N LYS A 620 2.89 -13.00 28.67
CA LYS A 620 3.17 -11.62 28.23
C LYS A 620 3.43 -11.61 26.72
N VAL A 621 2.98 -10.58 26.02
CA VAL A 621 3.23 -10.36 24.59
C VAL A 621 4.02 -9.06 24.43
N ILE A 622 5.12 -9.10 23.69
CA ILE A 622 5.89 -7.93 23.28
C ILE A 622 5.86 -7.89 21.75
N GLU A 623 5.17 -6.90 21.20
CA GLU A 623 5.06 -6.75 19.75
C GLU A 623 6.02 -5.68 19.22
N ILE A 624 6.84 -6.04 18.24
CA ILE A 624 7.58 -5.05 17.46
C ILE A 624 6.66 -4.56 16.34
N VAL A 625 6.12 -3.36 16.51
CA VAL A 625 5.17 -2.73 15.59
C VAL A 625 5.89 -1.88 14.56
N VAL A 626 5.29 -1.71 13.37
CA VAL A 626 5.83 -0.82 12.34
C VAL A 626 5.38 0.60 12.63
N ASP A 627 6.32 1.53 12.75
CA ASP A 627 6.01 2.95 12.98
C ASP A 627 5.18 3.51 11.81
N GLY A 628 4.14 4.27 12.14
CA GLY A 628 3.15 4.77 11.18
C GLY A 628 2.08 3.75 10.73
N VAL A 629 2.07 2.52 11.26
CA VAL A 629 1.01 1.52 11.02
C VAL A 629 0.18 1.32 12.29
N ASP A 630 -1.05 1.84 12.28
CA ASP A 630 -2.02 1.64 13.36
C ASP A 630 -2.85 0.36 13.16
N ASP A 631 -2.28 -0.83 13.41
CA ASP A 631 -3.05 -2.09 13.47
C ASP A 631 -3.12 -2.63 14.93
N PRO A 632 -4.27 -2.53 15.61
CA PRO A 632 -4.41 -2.98 16.99
C PRO A 632 -4.65 -4.50 17.14
N GLY A 633 -4.59 -5.29 16.06
CA GLY A 633 -5.07 -6.67 16.04
C GLY A 633 -4.53 -7.55 17.17
N TYR A 634 -3.21 -7.58 17.38
CA TYR A 634 -2.60 -8.45 18.39
C TYR A 634 -2.72 -7.90 19.81
N ARG A 635 -2.80 -6.57 19.98
CA ARG A 635 -3.22 -5.95 21.25
C ARG A 635 -4.62 -6.44 21.62
N TYR A 636 -5.58 -6.38 20.70
CA TYR A 636 -6.96 -6.77 20.97
C TYR A 636 -7.09 -8.26 21.29
N LEU A 637 -6.38 -9.11 20.54
CA LEU A 637 -6.30 -10.54 20.83
C LEU A 637 -5.74 -10.79 22.25
N SER A 638 -4.67 -10.09 22.62
CA SER A 638 -4.08 -10.18 23.94
C SER A 638 -5.08 -9.80 25.04
N GLU A 639 -5.81 -8.71 24.87
CA GLU A 639 -6.84 -8.26 25.81
C GLU A 639 -8.00 -9.27 25.96
N MET A 640 -8.45 -9.88 24.85
CA MET A 640 -9.52 -10.89 24.86
C MET A 640 -9.12 -12.16 25.63
N LEU A 641 -7.84 -12.51 25.59
CA LEU A 641 -7.23 -13.61 26.33
C LEU A 641 -6.74 -13.19 27.74
N GLY A 642 -6.82 -11.90 28.07
CA GLY A 642 -6.34 -11.33 29.34
C GLY A 642 -4.82 -11.39 29.51
N LEU A 643 -4.07 -11.35 28.41
CA LEU A 643 -2.60 -11.33 28.41
C LEU A 643 -2.09 -9.91 28.66
N SER A 644 -0.91 -9.79 29.29
CA SER A 644 -0.20 -8.51 29.33
C SER A 644 0.41 -8.23 27.96
N TYR A 645 0.15 -7.06 27.40
CA TYR A 645 0.66 -6.66 26.10
C TYR A 645 1.62 -5.47 26.26
N TYR A 646 2.68 -5.47 25.48
CA TYR A 646 3.66 -4.40 25.38
C TYR A 646 4.07 -4.27 23.92
N TYR A 647 4.66 -3.14 23.55
CA TYR A 647 5.12 -2.93 22.18
C TYR A 647 6.42 -2.13 22.15
N VAL A 648 7.15 -2.31 21.06
CA VAL A 648 8.32 -1.49 20.69
C VAL A 648 8.13 -1.08 19.25
N ARG A 649 8.44 0.18 18.92
CA ARG A 649 8.35 0.66 17.54
C ARG A 649 9.56 0.21 16.73
N SER A 650 9.35 0.00 15.46
CA SER A 650 10.38 -0.25 14.46
C SER A 650 10.21 0.72 13.30
N ARG A 651 11.33 1.19 12.75
CA ARG A 651 11.35 2.17 11.67
C ARG A 651 11.19 1.46 10.33
N PRO A 652 10.16 1.76 9.53
CA PRO A 652 10.05 1.20 8.18
C PRO A 652 11.18 1.71 7.27
N VAL A 653 11.69 0.83 6.41
CA VAL A 653 12.85 1.10 5.54
C VAL A 653 12.44 1.72 4.20
N GLY A 654 11.17 1.65 3.82
CA GLY A 654 10.67 2.24 2.57
C GLY A 654 11.02 1.44 1.31
N ASN A 655 11.19 0.12 1.42
CA ASN A 655 11.63 -0.75 0.33
C ASN A 655 10.51 -1.55 -0.35
N SER A 656 9.27 -1.46 0.12
CA SER A 656 8.12 -2.19 -0.39
C SER A 656 7.22 -1.34 -1.27
N LYS A 657 6.90 -1.86 -2.46
CA LYS A 657 5.93 -1.24 -3.39
C LYS A 657 4.47 -1.39 -2.93
N ASN A 658 4.22 -2.23 -1.92
CA ASN A 658 2.89 -2.52 -1.40
C ASN A 658 2.49 -1.59 -0.24
N GLY A 659 3.36 -0.63 0.12
CA GLY A 659 3.12 0.37 1.17
C GLY A 659 3.82 0.03 2.49
N ILE A 660 3.80 1.01 3.41
CA ILE A 660 4.52 1.01 4.70
C ILE A 660 4.27 -0.24 5.56
N ALA A 661 3.06 -0.81 5.50
CA ALA A 661 2.70 -2.03 6.23
C ALA A 661 3.45 -3.28 5.75
N PHE A 662 4.14 -3.22 4.61
CA PHE A 662 4.92 -4.31 4.02
C PHE A 662 6.40 -3.98 3.90
N ASP A 663 6.86 -2.84 4.40
CA ASP A 663 8.29 -2.50 4.41
C ASP A 663 9.05 -3.41 5.36
N ASP A 664 10.30 -3.70 5.04
CA ASP A 664 11.25 -4.19 6.03
C ASP A 664 11.48 -3.12 7.10
N VAL A 665 11.91 -3.54 8.28
CA VAL A 665 11.93 -2.70 9.47
C VAL A 665 13.28 -2.70 10.15
N GLU A 666 13.68 -1.57 10.72
CA GLU A 666 14.79 -1.46 11.64
C GLU A 666 14.23 -1.40 13.07
N VAL A 667 14.56 -2.39 13.89
CA VAL A 667 14.03 -2.50 15.26
C VAL A 667 14.79 -1.57 16.20
N ASP A 668 14.08 -0.83 17.05
CA ASP A 668 14.70 -0.04 18.12
C ASP A 668 15.19 -0.96 19.24
N LEU A 669 16.45 -1.39 19.14
CA LEU A 669 17.08 -2.30 20.09
C LEU A 669 17.32 -1.67 21.47
N VAL A 670 17.40 -0.34 21.55
CA VAL A 670 17.59 0.37 22.84
C VAL A 670 16.27 0.32 23.61
N ALA A 671 15.17 0.68 22.96
CA ALA A 671 13.83 0.59 23.55
C ALA A 671 13.46 -0.86 23.90
N LEU A 672 13.79 -1.82 23.01
CA LEU A 672 13.56 -3.23 23.28
C LEU A 672 14.37 -3.71 24.49
N LYS A 673 15.66 -3.39 24.58
CA LYS A 673 16.49 -3.78 25.73
C LYS A 673 15.96 -3.20 27.04
N ALA A 674 15.56 -1.92 27.05
CA ALA A 674 14.96 -1.30 28.22
C ALA A 674 13.68 -2.02 28.68
N LEU A 675 12.78 -2.30 27.75
CA LEU A 675 11.53 -3.02 28.03
C LEU A 675 11.80 -4.45 28.55
N LEU A 676 12.79 -5.15 27.99
CA LEU A 676 13.15 -6.49 28.44
C LEU A 676 13.71 -6.49 29.87
N LEU A 677 14.56 -5.51 30.22
CA LEU A 677 15.11 -5.35 31.58
C LEU A 677 14.01 -5.11 32.62
N ASP A 678 13.04 -4.26 32.32
CA ASP A 678 11.90 -3.98 33.21
C ASP A 678 11.05 -5.23 33.51
N HIS A 679 11.12 -6.25 32.65
CA HIS A 679 10.36 -7.49 32.78
C HIS A 679 11.18 -8.69 33.25
N GLU A 680 12.49 -8.56 33.45
CA GLU A 680 13.29 -9.57 34.15
C GLU A 680 13.07 -9.50 35.67
N THR A 681 12.90 -8.29 36.22
CA THR A 681 12.73 -8.07 37.67
C THR A 681 11.41 -8.60 38.24
N ASP A 682 10.41 -8.86 37.40
CA ASP A 682 9.11 -9.43 37.80
C ASP A 682 9.15 -10.96 38.02
N SER A 683 10.24 -11.63 37.65
CA SER A 683 10.31 -13.11 37.67
C SER A 683 10.94 -13.71 38.93
N ASP A 684 11.43 -12.86 39.84
CA ASP A 684 12.10 -13.25 41.11
C ASP A 684 11.27 -12.94 42.38
N THR A 685 9.98 -12.59 42.24
CA THR A 685 9.03 -12.41 43.36
C THR A 685 7.75 -13.19 43.14
#